data_AF-A0A5W3ERJ3-F1
#
_entry.id   AF-A0A5W3ERJ3-F1
#
_cell.length_a   1.000
_cell.length_b   1.000
_cell.length_c   1.000
_cell.angle_alpha   90.00
_cell.angle_beta   90.00
_cell.angle_gamma   90.00
#
_symmetry.space_group_name_H-M   'P 1'
#
loop_
_entity.id
_entity.type
_entity.pdbx_description
1 polymer ?
#
loop_
_entity_poly.entity_id
_entity_poly.type
_entity_poly.pdbx_seq_one_letter_code
_entity_poly.pdbx_strand_id
1 'polypeptide(L)'
;MQRFNIFRDQAIQLAKSLIVKSESIAQQMNLAITKNGGFVSENRETWRYYLHLAGKRHAIDKPIYITSLDTQEQIELTTQNLSRHKKTSNVYRSNPEYIDDLIAEYPDYAVYIRGTFNPIDIAYAIRVDDCSILYYDPALVEPQETSLITHIENFIRAAHVRFMADGWKVHNDCFVLAFYMQQYPVWPGLIMYIRKRLQFTTETHSYYVTEFLASHQELHEFMPYLTLKQKFTLYRNIRYWERNSGKEEIFTWMIDTLLTGWGMPAVGYKVAQQIHDPTTGSDDDLTPLPIGYQSSLNYTERDSGRDLDIVSTTDIIQKEINLAYNNPVHEPDYQEDLDRRLSLTQYPNLPTKLVEVTAIDPEAIERWEFMHGLFNEWMHIVARGQYNIYHEILNPTNGDTLKLTSKELLALFLYASFKGYSGVALDKIPVWNVFGVLIKRWVGFDEMEQHLPSSWPGRFNALINYYTDTHHEVIGNLMSADELYDEISEIMVQKRRRYRYSYNRHKLADRAAGTMLFTYHYRDYKCDLDLPYRDYDEFFKTFGFDYELVSAETWQDIATDALNVATNLETRASVSQAEIQRAMVRLMTKLSSYTVHFAARMGSDTYDVTDPVIPILDDILAEAADTTNIIYPLTDVQRVSRSSFMTTDKPIPVAPVIKEMAIPQRIKLRMNVYPGIRVKVEQDVVIDMVQPPIDVIRVRTSFEEWTLAERVADRDMDGFRLDQLPK
;
A
#
# COMPACT_ATOMS: atom_id res chain seq x y z
N MET A 1 1.23 20.05 23.76
CA MET A 1 1.43 21.21 22.85
C MET A 1 1.63 20.81 21.39
N GLN A 2 2.42 19.77 21.08
CA GLN A 2 2.69 19.37 19.69
C GLN A 2 1.42 18.98 18.88
N ARG A 3 0.48 18.22 19.46
CA ARG A 3 -0.77 17.80 18.78
C ARG A 3 -1.71 18.96 18.42
N PHE A 4 -1.79 19.97 19.28
CA PHE A 4 -2.61 21.15 19.02
C PHE A 4 -2.05 21.98 17.86
N ASN A 5 -0.73 22.08 17.75
CA ASN A 5 -0.09 22.77 16.63
C ASN A 5 -0.43 22.08 15.31
N ILE A 6 -0.34 20.73 15.26
CA ILE A 6 -0.74 19.94 14.09
C ILE A 6 -2.21 20.21 13.72
N PHE A 7 -3.11 20.15 14.70
CA PHE A 7 -4.54 20.44 14.49
C PHE A 7 -4.81 21.85 13.95
N ARG A 8 -4.11 22.86 14.49
CA ARG A 8 -4.20 24.25 14.03
C ARG A 8 -3.67 24.39 12.60
N ASP A 9 -2.53 23.78 12.32
CA ASP A 9 -1.86 23.90 11.03
C ASP A 9 -2.68 23.20 9.93
N GLN A 10 -3.31 22.06 10.23
CA GLN A 10 -4.31 21.41 9.35
C GLN A 10 -5.51 22.31 9.05
N ALA A 11 -6.04 23.04 10.04
CA ALA A 11 -7.14 23.97 9.82
C ALA A 11 -6.72 25.16 8.91
N ILE A 12 -5.48 25.64 9.03
CA ILE A 12 -4.91 26.67 8.17
C ILE A 12 -4.73 26.14 6.74
N GLN A 13 -4.20 24.93 6.58
CA GLN A 13 -4.05 24.28 5.28
C GLN A 13 -5.40 24.05 4.60
N LEU A 14 -6.42 23.61 5.36
CA LEU A 14 -7.76 23.43 4.82
C LEU A 14 -8.30 24.76 4.31
N ALA A 15 -8.18 25.83 5.09
CA ALA A 15 -8.59 27.18 4.67
C ALA A 15 -7.85 27.66 3.42
N LYS A 16 -6.54 27.39 3.30
CA LYS A 16 -5.74 27.71 2.09
C LYS A 16 -6.23 26.95 0.85
N SER A 17 -6.67 25.70 1.02
CA SER A 17 -7.11 24.81 -0.07
C SER A 17 -8.48 25.17 -0.66
N LEU A 18 -9.30 25.94 0.07
CA LEU A 18 -10.66 26.29 -0.35
C LEU A 18 -10.66 27.15 -1.61
N ILE A 19 -11.38 26.68 -2.64
CA ILE A 19 -11.72 27.48 -3.82
C ILE A 19 -13.20 27.85 -3.72
N VAL A 20 -13.49 29.12 -3.49
CA VAL A 20 -14.84 29.65 -3.32
C VAL A 20 -15.27 30.37 -4.58
N LYS A 21 -16.49 30.09 -5.05
CA LYS A 21 -17.11 30.84 -6.15
C LYS A 21 -17.36 32.28 -5.71
N SER A 22 -16.93 33.23 -6.54
CA SER A 22 -17.25 34.65 -6.35
C SER A 22 -17.65 35.29 -7.68
N GLU A 23 -18.93 35.55 -7.85
CA GLU A 23 -19.43 36.33 -8.99
C GLU A 23 -18.91 37.77 -8.95
N SER A 24 -18.70 38.31 -7.75
CA SER A 24 -18.14 39.66 -7.56
C SER A 24 -16.71 39.78 -8.09
N ILE A 25 -15.86 38.78 -7.87
CA ILE A 25 -14.50 38.74 -8.44
C ILE A 25 -14.59 38.57 -9.96
N ALA A 26 -15.48 37.71 -10.47
CA ALA A 26 -15.66 37.52 -11.90
C ALA A 26 -16.04 38.83 -12.63
N GLN A 27 -16.95 39.61 -12.04
CA GLN A 27 -17.34 40.92 -12.56
C GLN A 27 -16.17 41.93 -12.55
N GLN A 28 -15.37 41.97 -11.49
CA GLN A 28 -14.20 42.86 -11.41
C GLN A 28 -13.12 42.48 -12.44
N MET A 29 -12.88 41.18 -12.65
CA MET A 29 -11.95 40.71 -13.70
C MET A 29 -12.42 41.12 -15.10
N ASN A 30 -13.74 41.04 -15.37
CA ASN A 30 -14.31 41.48 -16.65
C ASN A 30 -14.27 43.00 -16.80
N LEU A 31 -14.50 43.76 -15.72
CA LEU A 31 -14.39 45.22 -15.72
C LEU A 31 -12.96 45.68 -16.05
N ALA A 32 -11.95 44.97 -15.59
CA ALA A 32 -10.56 45.26 -15.95
C ALA A 32 -10.30 45.09 -17.46
N ILE A 33 -10.93 44.08 -18.09
CA ILE A 33 -10.83 43.86 -19.54
C ILE A 33 -11.52 44.99 -20.31
N THR A 34 -12.73 45.39 -19.91
CA THR A 34 -13.47 46.46 -20.59
C THR A 34 -12.80 47.83 -20.42
N LYS A 35 -12.25 48.14 -19.23
CA LYS A 35 -11.45 49.36 -18.99
C LYS A 35 -10.22 49.44 -19.91
N ASN A 36 -9.63 48.30 -20.27
CA ASN A 36 -8.49 48.21 -21.19
C ASN A 36 -8.89 48.17 -22.69
N GLY A 37 -10.16 48.39 -23.02
CA GLY A 37 -10.66 48.40 -24.40
C GLY A 37 -10.97 47.02 -24.99
N GLY A 38 -10.96 45.96 -24.17
CA GLY A 38 -11.34 44.60 -24.59
C GLY A 38 -12.86 44.39 -24.59
N PHE A 39 -13.33 43.47 -25.45
CA PHE A 39 -14.73 43.04 -25.48
C PHE A 39 -14.96 41.84 -24.57
N VAL A 40 -16.03 41.86 -23.76
CA VAL A 40 -16.45 40.75 -22.90
C VAL A 40 -17.79 40.24 -23.41
N SER A 41 -17.87 38.94 -23.73
CA SER A 41 -19.11 38.30 -24.17
C SER A 41 -20.10 38.08 -23.02
N GLU A 42 -21.39 38.05 -23.35
CA GLU A 42 -22.45 37.66 -22.41
C GLU A 42 -22.36 36.17 -22.01
N ASN A 43 -21.72 35.33 -22.82
CA ASN A 43 -21.52 33.92 -22.47
C ASN A 43 -20.50 33.79 -21.32
N ARG A 44 -20.97 33.37 -20.15
CA ARG A 44 -20.17 33.17 -18.92
C ARG A 44 -19.04 32.15 -19.09
N GLU A 45 -19.16 31.20 -20.00
CA GLU A 45 -18.10 30.21 -20.27
C GLU A 45 -16.81 30.84 -20.81
N THR A 46 -16.92 32.01 -21.42
CA THR A 46 -15.78 32.75 -21.98
C THR A 46 -15.13 33.71 -21.00
N TRP A 47 -15.70 33.86 -19.80
CA TRP A 47 -15.18 34.81 -18.82
C TRP A 47 -13.85 34.34 -18.25
N ARG A 48 -12.91 35.28 -18.10
CA ARG A 48 -11.55 35.03 -17.61
C ARG A 48 -11.54 34.23 -16.29
N TYR A 49 -12.41 34.59 -15.34
CA TYR A 49 -12.52 33.91 -14.05
C TYR A 49 -12.87 32.41 -14.17
N TYR A 50 -13.90 32.06 -14.95
CA TYR A 50 -14.33 30.66 -15.10
C TYR A 50 -13.33 29.83 -15.92
N LEU A 51 -12.66 30.45 -16.91
CA LEU A 51 -11.57 29.80 -17.62
C LEU A 51 -10.39 29.52 -16.69
N HIS A 52 -10.02 30.48 -15.82
CA HIS A 52 -8.96 30.31 -14.83
C HIS A 52 -9.26 29.19 -13.85
N LEU A 53 -10.49 29.10 -13.34
CA LEU A 53 -10.93 28.00 -12.46
C LEU A 53 -10.81 26.62 -13.12
N ALA A 54 -10.99 26.54 -14.44
CA ALA A 54 -10.84 25.31 -15.22
C ALA A 54 -9.40 25.03 -15.68
N GLY A 55 -8.44 25.87 -15.27
CA GLY A 55 -7.05 25.77 -15.72
C GLY A 55 -6.86 26.05 -17.20
N LYS A 56 -7.79 26.79 -17.82
CA LYS A 56 -7.72 27.25 -19.22
C LYS A 56 -7.31 28.71 -19.26
N ARG A 57 -6.39 29.03 -20.17
CA ARG A 57 -5.89 30.39 -20.37
C ARG A 57 -6.90 31.23 -21.14
N HIS A 58 -7.13 32.47 -20.73
CA HIS A 58 -7.91 33.42 -21.52
C HIS A 58 -7.02 34.06 -22.60
N ALA A 59 -7.59 34.51 -23.72
CA ALA A 59 -6.81 34.98 -24.88
C ALA A 59 -5.85 36.17 -24.58
N ILE A 60 -6.20 36.98 -23.57
CA ILE A 60 -5.43 38.16 -23.13
C ILE A 60 -4.22 37.77 -22.24
N ASP A 61 -4.26 36.59 -21.63
CA ASP A 61 -3.28 36.17 -20.65
C ASP A 61 -1.96 35.73 -21.30
N LYS A 62 -0.84 36.02 -20.64
CA LYS A 62 0.48 35.55 -21.05
C LYS A 62 0.67 34.08 -20.66
N PRO A 63 1.35 33.26 -21.48
CA PRO A 63 1.70 31.89 -21.10
C PRO A 63 2.67 31.91 -19.91
N ILE A 64 2.43 31.04 -18.93
CA ILE A 64 3.33 30.79 -17.81
C ILE A 64 4.12 29.53 -18.13
N TYR A 65 5.44 29.57 -17.95
CA TYR A 65 6.31 28.43 -18.19
C TYR A 65 6.82 27.87 -16.86
N ILE A 66 6.82 26.55 -16.74
CA ILE A 66 7.44 25.81 -15.64
C ILE A 66 8.45 24.83 -16.20
N THR A 67 9.49 24.52 -15.44
CA THR A 67 10.45 23.48 -15.81
C THR A 67 9.85 22.12 -15.46
N SER A 68 9.68 21.24 -16.44
CA SER A 68 9.20 19.88 -16.18
C SER A 68 10.24 19.08 -15.41
N LEU A 69 9.84 18.42 -14.33
CA LEU A 69 10.67 17.48 -13.60
C LEU A 69 10.80 16.12 -14.31
N ASP A 70 10.02 15.90 -15.37
CA ASP A 70 9.99 14.66 -16.15
C ASP A 70 11.03 14.73 -17.27
N THR A 71 11.02 15.81 -18.05
CA THR A 71 11.89 16.00 -19.24
C THR A 71 12.98 17.06 -19.06
N GLN A 72 12.97 17.83 -17.97
CA GLN A 72 13.84 19.00 -17.74
C GLN A 72 13.66 20.16 -18.73
N GLU A 73 12.64 20.08 -19.59
CA GLU A 73 12.31 21.12 -20.56
C GLU A 73 11.32 22.14 -19.98
N GLN A 74 11.34 23.36 -20.53
CA GLN A 74 10.34 24.37 -20.19
C GLN A 74 9.01 24.05 -20.90
N ILE A 75 7.98 23.81 -20.11
CA ILE A 75 6.63 23.51 -20.58
C ILE A 75 5.67 24.63 -20.20
N GLU A 76 4.69 24.93 -21.06
CA GLU A 76 3.60 25.84 -20.69
C GLU A 76 2.73 25.18 -19.61
N LEU A 77 2.42 25.92 -18.55
CA LEU A 77 1.56 25.48 -17.46
C LEU A 77 0.11 25.34 -17.96
N THR A 78 -0.27 24.13 -18.38
CA THR A 78 -1.64 23.82 -18.81
C THR A 78 -2.09 22.48 -18.24
N THR A 79 -3.40 22.30 -18.09
CA THR A 79 -3.98 21.02 -17.63
C THR A 79 -3.64 19.86 -18.57
N GLN A 80 -3.50 20.12 -19.87
CA GLN A 80 -3.12 19.12 -20.85
C GLN A 80 -1.66 18.69 -20.67
N ASN A 81 -0.74 19.65 -20.52
CA ASN A 81 0.67 19.34 -20.30
C ASN A 81 0.88 18.65 -18.96
N LEU A 82 0.23 19.11 -17.88
CA LEU A 82 0.32 18.47 -16.56
C LEU A 82 -0.27 17.04 -16.52
N SER A 83 -1.24 16.72 -17.39
CA SER A 83 -1.77 15.35 -17.48
C SER A 83 -0.79 14.37 -18.16
N ARG A 84 0.12 14.88 -18.99
CA ARG A 84 1.23 14.12 -19.59
C ARG A 84 2.45 14.08 -18.66
N HIS A 85 2.81 15.22 -18.07
CA HIS A 85 3.93 15.37 -17.14
C HIS A 85 3.47 15.13 -15.69
N LYS A 86 3.09 13.88 -15.39
CA LYS A 86 2.48 13.52 -14.11
C LYS A 86 3.43 13.66 -12.93
N LYS A 87 4.74 13.43 -13.10
CA LYS A 87 5.70 13.58 -11.99
C LYS A 87 5.77 15.05 -11.57
N THR A 88 5.87 15.95 -12.53
CA THR A 88 5.78 17.40 -12.29
C THR A 88 4.48 17.76 -11.57
N SER A 89 3.33 17.26 -12.04
CA SER A 89 2.03 17.51 -11.40
C SER A 89 1.96 17.01 -9.94
N ASN A 90 2.44 15.80 -9.68
CA ASN A 90 2.39 15.18 -8.35
C ASN A 90 3.30 15.90 -7.35
N VAL A 91 4.53 16.26 -7.75
CA VAL A 91 5.48 16.97 -6.87
C VAL A 91 4.97 18.36 -6.48
N TYR A 92 4.37 19.09 -7.43
CA TYR A 92 3.79 20.39 -7.12
C TYR A 92 2.56 20.27 -6.21
N ARG A 93 1.75 19.21 -6.36
CA ARG A 93 0.60 18.96 -5.49
C ARG A 93 1.00 18.50 -4.08
N SER A 94 2.05 17.70 -3.96
CA SER A 94 2.52 17.19 -2.66
C SER A 94 3.21 18.28 -1.83
N ASN A 95 3.82 19.27 -2.49
CA ASN A 95 4.57 20.34 -1.86
C ASN A 95 3.92 21.70 -2.17
N PRO A 96 3.01 22.17 -1.30
CA PRO A 96 2.31 23.45 -1.49
C PRO A 96 3.23 24.66 -1.64
N GLU A 97 4.47 24.58 -1.14
CA GLU A 97 5.47 25.64 -1.24
C GLU A 97 5.79 26.01 -2.70
N TYR A 98 5.93 25.03 -3.60
CA TYR A 98 6.18 25.32 -5.02
C TYR A 98 5.01 26.06 -5.68
N ILE A 99 3.78 25.79 -5.23
CA ILE A 99 2.60 26.50 -5.72
C ILE A 99 2.56 27.92 -5.12
N ASP A 100 2.83 28.06 -3.82
CA ASP A 100 2.87 29.36 -3.14
C ASP A 100 3.97 30.27 -3.74
N ASP A 101 5.14 29.72 -4.08
CA ASP A 101 6.24 30.43 -4.76
C ASP A 101 5.86 30.86 -6.18
N LEU A 102 5.21 29.97 -6.94
CA LEU A 102 4.72 30.30 -8.29
C LEU A 102 3.64 31.39 -8.26
N ILE A 103 2.78 31.39 -7.22
CA ILE A 103 1.80 32.44 -6.99
C ILE A 103 2.49 33.75 -6.58
N ALA A 104 3.57 33.70 -5.80
CA ALA A 104 4.33 34.88 -5.42
C ALA A 104 5.04 35.54 -6.62
N GLU A 105 5.53 34.74 -7.58
CA GLU A 105 6.10 35.24 -8.83
C GLU A 105 5.01 35.82 -9.76
N TYR A 106 3.85 35.17 -9.83
CA TYR A 106 2.73 35.55 -10.71
C TYR A 106 1.42 35.82 -9.94
N PRO A 107 1.34 36.91 -9.15
CA PRO A 107 0.20 37.16 -8.25
C PRO A 107 -1.14 37.34 -9.00
N ASP A 108 -1.12 37.92 -10.20
CA ASP A 108 -2.30 38.14 -11.04
C ASP A 108 -2.93 36.83 -11.55
N TYR A 109 -2.17 35.73 -11.54
CA TYR A 109 -2.56 34.43 -12.06
C TYR A 109 -2.87 33.41 -10.94
N ALA A 110 -3.00 33.85 -9.69
CA ALA A 110 -3.22 32.96 -8.54
C ALA A 110 -4.41 31.98 -8.73
N VAL A 111 -5.54 32.47 -9.29
CA VAL A 111 -6.72 31.64 -9.57
C VAL A 111 -6.44 30.65 -10.70
N TYR A 112 -5.73 31.08 -11.73
CA TYR A 112 -5.35 30.23 -12.86
C TYR A 112 -4.38 29.11 -12.42
N ILE A 113 -3.33 29.45 -11.68
CA ILE A 113 -2.35 28.49 -11.16
C ILE A 113 -3.07 27.41 -10.34
N ARG A 114 -3.91 27.81 -9.38
CA ARG A 114 -4.70 26.86 -8.58
C ARG A 114 -5.64 26.02 -9.43
N GLY A 115 -6.30 26.62 -10.44
CA GLY A 115 -7.17 25.91 -11.38
C GLY A 115 -6.43 24.99 -12.36
N THR A 116 -5.15 25.20 -12.64
CA THR A 116 -4.36 24.24 -13.46
C THR A 116 -4.05 22.95 -12.69
N PHE A 117 -3.72 23.06 -11.41
CA PHE A 117 -3.49 21.89 -10.55
C PHE A 117 -4.79 21.21 -10.12
N ASN A 118 -5.84 21.99 -9.82
CA ASN A 118 -7.15 21.50 -9.38
C ASN A 118 -8.27 22.05 -10.28
N PRO A 119 -8.40 21.55 -11.52
CA PRO A 119 -9.35 22.08 -12.49
C PRO A 119 -10.79 21.80 -12.08
N ILE A 120 -11.61 22.85 -12.10
CA ILE A 120 -13.05 22.79 -11.84
C ILE A 120 -13.79 22.82 -13.18
N ASP A 121 -14.82 21.98 -13.32
CA ASP A 121 -15.68 22.02 -14.50
C ASP A 121 -16.40 23.37 -14.62
N ILE A 122 -16.32 23.97 -15.81
CA ILE A 122 -16.88 25.29 -16.10
C ILE A 122 -18.41 25.27 -15.97
N ALA A 123 -19.04 24.22 -16.51
CA ALA A 123 -20.50 24.09 -16.46
C ALA A 123 -21.00 23.97 -15.01
N TYR A 124 -20.28 23.20 -14.19
CA TYR A 124 -20.53 23.12 -12.75
C TYR A 124 -20.35 24.48 -12.06
N ALA A 125 -19.22 25.16 -12.27
CA ALA A 125 -18.93 26.45 -11.63
C ALA A 125 -19.95 27.54 -11.97
N ILE A 126 -20.47 27.55 -13.20
CA ILE A 126 -21.51 28.51 -13.62
C ILE A 126 -22.85 28.22 -12.93
N ARG A 127 -23.23 26.94 -12.84
CA ARG A 127 -24.54 26.50 -12.32
C ARG A 127 -24.72 26.72 -10.82
N VAL A 128 -23.65 26.54 -10.03
CA VAL A 128 -23.70 26.60 -8.57
C VAL A 128 -23.96 28.03 -8.08
N ASP A 129 -24.58 28.21 -6.90
CA ASP A 129 -24.85 29.53 -6.33
C ASP A 129 -23.56 30.30 -5.97
N ASP A 130 -23.65 31.63 -5.88
CA ASP A 130 -22.53 32.46 -5.45
C ASP A 130 -22.12 32.13 -4.00
N CYS A 131 -20.82 32.28 -3.69
CA CYS A 131 -20.21 31.94 -2.40
C CYS A 131 -20.22 30.45 -2.02
N SER A 132 -20.52 29.55 -2.95
CA SER A 132 -20.35 28.10 -2.74
C SER A 132 -18.89 27.66 -2.85
N ILE A 133 -18.54 26.60 -2.12
CA ILE A 133 -17.20 25.99 -2.17
C ILE A 133 -17.15 25.05 -3.38
N LEU A 134 -16.26 25.34 -4.33
CA LEU A 134 -16.08 24.55 -5.56
C LEU A 134 -15.07 23.41 -5.37
N TYR A 135 -14.04 23.63 -4.55
CA TYR A 135 -13.01 22.65 -4.26
C TYR A 135 -12.44 22.87 -2.85
N TYR A 136 -12.01 21.77 -2.23
CA TYR A 136 -11.24 21.71 -1.00
C TYR A 136 -10.36 20.47 -1.06
N ASP A 137 -9.28 20.43 -0.28
CA ASP A 137 -8.47 19.22 -0.16
C ASP A 137 -9.16 18.19 0.76
N PRO A 138 -9.61 17.02 0.23
CA PRO A 138 -10.27 16.00 1.03
C PRO A 138 -9.35 15.34 2.04
N ALA A 139 -8.02 15.40 1.88
CA ALA A 139 -7.09 14.80 2.84
C ALA A 139 -7.11 15.49 4.22
N LEU A 140 -7.53 16.76 4.25
CA LEU A 140 -7.59 17.59 5.46
C LEU A 140 -8.95 17.53 6.17
N VAL A 141 -9.90 16.79 5.62
CA VAL A 141 -11.24 16.57 6.17
C VAL A 141 -11.38 15.10 6.52
N GLU A 142 -11.72 14.80 7.77
CA GLU A 142 -11.85 13.42 8.19
C GLU A 142 -13.16 12.82 7.63
N PRO A 143 -13.21 11.52 7.30
CA PRO A 143 -14.39 10.91 6.65
C PRO A 143 -15.71 11.08 7.41
N GLN A 144 -15.66 11.23 8.74
CA GLN A 144 -16.83 11.45 9.58
C GLN A 144 -17.31 12.92 9.63
N GLU A 145 -16.52 13.90 9.17
CA GLU A 145 -16.83 15.33 9.25
C GLU A 145 -17.78 15.79 8.13
N THR A 146 -18.93 15.12 7.97
CA THR A 146 -19.80 15.31 6.81
C THR A 146 -20.44 16.70 6.74
N SER A 147 -20.73 17.32 7.88
CA SER A 147 -21.35 18.65 7.94
C SER A 147 -20.37 19.83 7.87
N LEU A 148 -19.04 19.59 7.94
CA LEU A 148 -18.04 20.64 8.10
C LEU A 148 -18.10 21.65 6.94
N ILE A 149 -18.03 21.17 5.71
CA ILE A 149 -18.02 22.02 4.50
C ILE A 149 -19.32 22.81 4.37
N THR A 150 -20.46 22.18 4.61
CA THR A 150 -21.78 22.84 4.59
C THR A 150 -21.87 23.97 5.61
N HIS A 151 -21.32 23.78 6.82
CA HIS A 151 -21.29 24.83 7.83
C HIS A 151 -20.38 26.01 7.44
N ILE A 152 -19.24 25.73 6.80
CA ILE A 152 -18.34 26.78 6.29
C ILE A 152 -19.04 27.56 5.18
N GLU A 153 -19.67 26.89 4.22
CA GLU A 153 -20.38 27.52 3.11
C GLU A 153 -21.53 28.42 3.60
N ASN A 154 -22.33 27.93 4.56
CA ASN A 154 -23.39 28.73 5.17
C ASN A 154 -22.86 30.01 5.84
N PHE A 155 -21.69 29.93 6.49
CA PHE A 155 -21.05 31.11 7.08
C PHE A 155 -20.59 32.09 6.01
N ILE A 156 -19.93 31.62 4.94
CA ILE A 156 -19.45 32.48 3.84
C ILE A 156 -20.64 33.19 3.19
N ARG A 157 -21.73 32.46 2.91
CA ARG A 157 -22.95 33.02 2.34
C ARG A 157 -23.58 34.06 3.26
N ALA A 158 -23.66 33.79 4.57
CA ALA A 158 -24.19 34.74 5.54
C ALA A 158 -23.32 36.01 5.64
N ALA A 159 -21.99 35.85 5.60
CA ALA A 159 -21.05 36.97 5.61
C ALA A 159 -21.18 37.83 4.33
N HIS A 160 -21.31 37.18 3.17
CA HIS A 160 -21.52 37.87 1.89
C HIS A 160 -22.83 38.67 1.91
N VAL A 161 -23.96 38.06 2.28
CA VAL A 161 -25.26 38.75 2.34
C VAL A 161 -25.23 39.95 3.29
N ARG A 162 -24.54 39.82 4.44
CA ARG A 162 -24.53 40.87 5.46
C ARG A 162 -23.63 42.05 5.13
N PHE A 163 -22.45 41.79 4.55
CA PHE A 163 -21.39 42.79 4.41
C PHE A 163 -21.11 43.20 2.96
N MET A 164 -21.48 42.38 1.96
CA MET A 164 -21.28 42.71 0.56
C MET A 164 -22.42 43.61 0.05
N ALA A 165 -22.19 44.92 0.08
CA ALA A 165 -23.15 45.90 -0.42
C ALA A 165 -22.88 46.25 -1.90
N ASP A 166 -23.84 45.98 -2.79
CA ASP A 166 -23.68 46.18 -4.23
C ASP A 166 -23.38 47.63 -4.64
N GLY A 167 -23.96 48.62 -3.95
CA GLY A 167 -23.69 50.03 -4.23
C GLY A 167 -22.22 50.42 -4.02
N TRP A 168 -21.53 49.79 -3.06
CA TRP A 168 -20.12 50.07 -2.80
C TRP A 168 -19.19 49.46 -3.86
N LYS A 169 -19.60 48.38 -4.54
CA LYS A 169 -18.84 47.76 -5.64
C LYS A 169 -18.66 48.71 -6.82
N VAL A 170 -19.65 49.58 -7.07
CA VAL A 170 -19.64 50.53 -8.19
C VAL A 170 -18.78 51.76 -7.88
N HIS A 171 -18.83 52.23 -6.63
CA HIS A 171 -18.18 53.48 -6.24
C HIS A 171 -16.72 53.31 -5.79
N ASN A 172 -16.33 52.12 -5.30
CA ASN A 172 -15.00 51.90 -4.74
C ASN A 172 -14.36 50.64 -5.33
N ASP A 173 -13.34 50.86 -6.17
CA ASP A 173 -12.59 49.79 -6.86
C ASP A 173 -11.99 48.77 -5.87
N CYS A 174 -11.63 49.18 -4.64
CA CYS A 174 -10.98 48.31 -3.65
C CYS A 174 -11.96 47.59 -2.70
N PHE A 175 -13.27 47.82 -2.80
CA PHE A 175 -14.25 47.28 -1.84
C PHE A 175 -14.28 45.75 -1.84
N VAL A 176 -14.33 45.12 -3.02
CA VAL A 176 -14.35 43.65 -3.15
C VAL A 176 -13.07 43.03 -2.58
N LEU A 177 -11.92 43.65 -2.85
CA LEU A 177 -10.63 43.22 -2.30
C LEU A 177 -10.63 43.31 -0.77
N ALA A 178 -11.04 44.44 -0.20
CA ALA A 178 -11.06 44.65 1.25
C ALA A 178 -11.99 43.66 1.97
N PHE A 179 -13.15 43.33 1.38
CA PHE A 179 -14.05 42.31 1.91
C PHE A 179 -13.35 40.95 2.04
N TYR A 180 -12.72 40.47 0.96
CA TYR A 180 -12.03 39.17 0.98
C TYR A 180 -10.78 39.17 1.87
N MET A 181 -10.02 40.28 1.94
CA MET A 181 -8.88 40.42 2.85
C MET A 181 -9.28 40.26 4.33
N GLN A 182 -10.52 40.59 4.70
CA GLN A 182 -11.03 40.37 6.05
C GLN A 182 -11.59 38.95 6.25
N GLN A 183 -12.16 38.33 5.21
CA GLN A 183 -12.77 37.00 5.32
C GLN A 183 -11.74 35.88 5.41
N TYR A 184 -10.72 35.85 4.52
CA TYR A 184 -9.75 34.75 4.47
C TYR A 184 -9.03 34.47 5.81
N PRO A 185 -8.58 35.48 6.59
CA PRO A 185 -7.95 35.24 7.88
C PRO A 185 -8.88 34.68 8.97
N VAL A 186 -10.20 34.81 8.82
CA VAL A 186 -11.19 34.33 9.79
C VAL A 186 -11.48 32.84 9.62
N TRP A 187 -11.32 32.30 8.41
CA TRP A 187 -11.69 30.92 8.08
C TRP A 187 -10.97 29.85 8.92
N PRO A 188 -9.65 29.92 9.21
CA PRO A 188 -9.01 28.94 10.08
C PRO A 188 -9.64 28.89 11.47
N GLY A 189 -9.94 30.06 12.05
CA GLY A 189 -10.61 30.16 13.36
C GLY A 189 -12.05 29.61 13.32
N LEU A 190 -12.77 29.84 12.22
CA LEU A 190 -14.11 29.28 12.00
C LEU A 190 -14.09 27.75 11.92
N ILE A 191 -13.16 27.17 11.17
CA ILE A 191 -13.02 25.70 11.04
C ILE A 191 -12.79 25.09 12.42
N MET A 192 -11.84 25.63 13.19
CA MET A 192 -11.58 25.17 14.56
C MET A 192 -12.82 25.31 15.46
N TYR A 193 -13.57 26.39 15.32
CA TYR A 193 -14.81 26.62 16.07
C TYR A 193 -15.89 25.58 15.72
N ILE A 194 -16.11 25.28 14.44
CA ILE A 194 -17.08 24.28 14.00
C ILE A 194 -16.70 22.89 14.54
N ARG A 195 -15.43 22.50 14.39
CA ARG A 195 -14.91 21.23 14.92
C ARG A 195 -15.08 21.13 16.44
N LYS A 196 -14.84 22.21 17.17
CA LYS A 196 -15.06 22.28 18.63
C LYS A 196 -16.53 22.12 19.00
N ARG A 197 -17.44 22.71 18.23
CA ARG A 197 -18.89 22.63 18.48
C ARG A 197 -19.45 21.20 18.29
N LEU A 198 -18.81 20.39 17.44
CA LEU A 198 -19.22 19.03 17.13
C LEU A 198 -18.68 17.97 18.12
N GLN A 199 -18.09 18.36 19.24
CA GLN A 199 -17.69 17.43 20.30
C GLN A 199 -18.88 16.60 20.81
N PHE A 200 -18.62 15.35 21.19
CA PHE A 200 -19.64 14.37 21.62
C PHE A 200 -20.68 14.01 20.54
N THR A 201 -20.39 14.29 19.28
CA THR A 201 -21.19 13.83 18.14
C THR A 201 -20.41 12.78 17.33
N THR A 202 -21.09 12.14 16.37
CA THR A 202 -20.46 11.21 15.42
C THR A 202 -19.45 11.89 14.48
N GLU A 203 -19.47 13.22 14.39
CA GLU A 203 -18.59 14.02 13.52
C GLU A 203 -17.42 14.65 14.29
N THR A 204 -17.11 14.15 15.49
CA THR A 204 -16.02 14.71 16.30
C THR A 204 -14.67 14.47 15.61
N HIS A 205 -13.87 15.53 15.48
CA HIS A 205 -12.52 15.46 14.92
C HIS A 205 -11.59 14.59 15.81
N SER A 206 -10.70 13.81 15.20
CA SER A 206 -9.80 12.88 15.88
C SER A 206 -9.00 13.51 17.02
N TYR A 207 -8.52 14.75 16.85
CA TYR A 207 -7.85 15.53 17.91
C TYR A 207 -8.63 15.50 19.24
N TYR A 208 -9.93 15.84 19.23
CA TYR A 208 -10.73 15.85 20.46
C TYR A 208 -10.98 14.45 21.02
N VAL A 209 -11.10 13.46 20.14
CA VAL A 209 -11.20 12.05 20.55
C VAL A 209 -9.92 11.61 21.27
N THR A 210 -8.75 11.89 20.68
CA THR A 210 -7.45 11.52 21.25
C THR A 210 -7.19 12.19 22.60
N GLU A 211 -7.46 13.48 22.74
CA GLU A 211 -7.26 14.21 24.00
C GLU A 211 -8.24 13.74 25.08
N PHE A 212 -9.48 13.42 24.72
CA PHE A 212 -10.44 12.85 25.65
C PHE A 212 -10.03 11.46 26.12
N LEU A 213 -9.55 10.60 25.22
CA LEU A 213 -9.06 9.26 25.59
C LEU A 213 -7.73 9.32 26.33
N ALA A 214 -6.90 10.35 26.09
CA ALA A 214 -5.70 10.57 26.87
C ALA A 214 -6.01 10.80 28.34
N SER A 215 -7.11 11.51 28.64
CA SER A 215 -7.54 11.76 30.02
C SER A 215 -8.18 10.56 30.71
N HIS A 216 -8.42 9.45 30.01
CA HIS A 216 -9.02 8.22 30.57
C HIS A 216 -7.99 7.10 30.41
N GLN A 217 -7.26 6.76 31.49
CA GLN A 217 -6.27 5.66 31.55
C GLN A 217 -5.16 5.69 30.47
N GLU A 218 -4.85 6.88 29.94
CA GLU A 218 -3.86 7.06 28.87
C GLU A 218 -4.18 6.25 27.60
N LEU A 219 -5.46 6.00 27.32
CA LEU A 219 -5.90 5.16 26.20
C LEU A 219 -5.53 5.71 24.81
N HIS A 220 -5.04 6.95 24.75
CA HIS A 220 -4.49 7.55 23.55
C HIS A 220 -3.31 6.77 22.95
N GLU A 221 -2.59 5.96 23.74
CA GLU A 221 -1.50 5.11 23.25
C GLU A 221 -1.99 4.05 22.24
N PHE A 222 -3.26 3.63 22.37
CA PHE A 222 -3.83 2.59 21.51
C PHE A 222 -4.45 3.13 20.22
N MET A 223 -4.49 4.46 20.04
CA MET A 223 -5.13 5.10 18.89
C MET A 223 -4.58 4.67 17.52
N PRO A 224 -3.28 4.40 17.33
CA PRO A 224 -2.77 3.87 16.06
C PRO A 224 -3.35 2.49 15.71
N TYR A 225 -3.63 1.67 16.73
CA TYR A 225 -4.07 0.27 16.59
C TYR A 225 -5.59 0.09 16.51
N LEU A 226 -6.38 1.17 16.60
CA LEU A 226 -7.83 1.11 16.61
C LEU A 226 -8.44 1.56 15.28
N THR A 227 -9.44 0.81 14.81
CA THR A 227 -10.28 1.23 13.68
C THR A 227 -11.13 2.45 14.04
N LEU A 228 -11.61 3.20 13.03
CA LEU A 228 -12.48 4.37 13.25
C LEU A 228 -13.73 4.01 14.08
N LYS A 229 -14.36 2.86 13.78
CA LYS A 229 -15.54 2.38 14.50
C LYS A 229 -15.21 2.12 15.97
N GLN A 230 -14.10 1.45 16.26
CA GLN A 230 -13.66 1.18 17.63
C GLN A 230 -13.33 2.47 18.39
N LYS A 231 -12.64 3.42 17.75
CA LYS A 231 -12.34 4.75 18.33
C LYS A 231 -13.60 5.45 18.79
N PHE A 232 -14.64 5.49 17.95
CA PHE A 232 -15.91 6.14 18.31
C PHE A 232 -16.73 5.36 19.34
N THR A 233 -16.73 4.03 19.28
CA THR A 233 -17.39 3.21 20.31
C THR A 233 -16.73 3.44 21.67
N LEU A 234 -15.39 3.48 21.72
CA LEU A 234 -14.64 3.71 22.94
C LEU A 234 -14.85 5.16 23.42
N TYR A 235 -14.73 6.16 22.55
CA TYR A 235 -15.00 7.57 22.85
C TYR A 235 -16.38 7.79 23.48
N ARG A 236 -17.41 7.13 22.93
CA ARG A 236 -18.79 7.25 23.42
C ARG A 236 -19.00 6.56 24.77
N ASN A 237 -18.40 5.38 24.97
CA ASN A 237 -18.79 4.47 26.06
C ASN A 237 -17.77 4.34 27.18
N ILE A 238 -16.58 4.94 27.08
CA ILE A 238 -15.49 4.74 28.04
C ILE A 238 -15.90 5.03 29.49
N ARG A 239 -16.61 6.14 29.73
CA ARG A 239 -17.11 6.50 31.07
C ARG A 239 -18.08 5.46 31.65
N TYR A 240 -18.82 4.76 30.80
CA TYR A 240 -19.73 3.71 31.21
C TYR A 240 -18.98 2.42 31.51
N TRP A 241 -17.98 2.06 30.69
CA TRP A 241 -17.12 0.90 30.90
C TRP A 241 -16.33 1.02 32.21
N GLU A 242 -15.72 2.18 32.48
CA GLU A 242 -14.99 2.44 33.72
C GLU A 242 -15.86 2.28 34.97
N ARG A 243 -17.14 2.69 34.91
CA ARG A 243 -18.06 2.59 36.06
C ARG A 243 -18.64 1.19 36.26
N ASN A 244 -18.60 0.35 35.23
CA ASN A 244 -19.22 -0.98 35.24
C ASN A 244 -18.18 -2.10 35.00
N SER A 245 -16.91 -1.83 35.28
CA SER A 245 -15.82 -2.80 35.15
C SER A 245 -16.11 -4.05 35.97
N GLY A 246 -15.89 -5.23 35.38
CA GLY A 246 -16.08 -6.53 36.03
C GLY A 246 -17.45 -7.19 35.82
N LYS A 247 -18.41 -6.53 35.16
CA LYS A 247 -19.64 -7.19 34.71
C LYS A 247 -19.38 -8.01 33.46
N GLU A 248 -19.98 -9.21 33.40
CA GLU A 248 -19.91 -10.11 32.24
C GLU A 248 -20.43 -9.44 30.95
N GLU A 249 -21.55 -8.72 31.03
CA GLU A 249 -22.11 -7.98 29.90
C GLU A 249 -21.11 -6.99 29.28
N ILE A 250 -20.37 -6.26 30.13
CA ILE A 250 -19.36 -5.29 29.68
C ILE A 250 -18.17 -6.03 29.08
N PHE A 251 -17.77 -7.16 29.66
CA PHE A 251 -16.69 -7.98 29.13
C PHE A 251 -16.99 -8.51 27.73
N THR A 252 -18.18 -9.09 27.54
CA THR A 252 -18.65 -9.56 26.23
C THR A 252 -18.74 -8.42 25.22
N TRP A 253 -19.21 -7.24 25.64
CA TRP A 253 -19.26 -6.06 24.78
C TRP A 253 -17.86 -5.55 24.38
N MET A 254 -16.88 -5.61 25.30
CA MET A 254 -15.49 -5.28 24.99
C MET A 254 -14.87 -6.27 24.01
N ILE A 255 -15.11 -7.58 24.17
CA ILE A 255 -14.67 -8.61 23.23
C ILE A 255 -15.25 -8.35 21.84
N ASP A 256 -16.56 -8.10 21.74
CA ASP A 256 -17.23 -7.84 20.47
C ASP A 256 -16.67 -6.58 19.78
N THR A 257 -16.44 -5.52 20.55
CA THR A 257 -15.94 -4.26 20.00
C THR A 257 -14.47 -4.35 19.59
N LEU A 258 -13.60 -4.86 20.48
CA LEU A 258 -12.14 -4.77 20.33
C LEU A 258 -11.55 -5.98 19.59
N LEU A 259 -11.97 -7.21 19.91
CA LEU A 259 -11.40 -8.42 19.34
C LEU A 259 -12.14 -8.85 18.07
N THR A 260 -13.47 -8.98 18.13
CA THR A 260 -14.27 -9.36 16.95
C THR A 260 -14.18 -8.31 15.85
N GLY A 261 -14.12 -7.02 16.22
CA GLY A 261 -13.93 -5.92 15.27
C GLY A 261 -12.64 -6.00 14.44
N TRP A 262 -11.61 -6.67 14.96
CA TRP A 262 -10.33 -6.90 14.27
C TRP A 262 -10.22 -8.30 13.62
N GLY A 263 -11.25 -9.14 13.73
CA GLY A 263 -11.17 -10.50 13.20
C GLY A 263 -10.39 -11.46 14.09
N MET A 264 -10.13 -11.13 15.36
CA MET A 264 -9.27 -11.91 16.26
C MET A 264 -10.10 -12.92 17.07
N PRO A 265 -9.97 -14.24 16.84
CA PRO A 265 -10.68 -15.23 17.63
C PRO A 265 -10.17 -15.26 19.07
N ALA A 266 -11.10 -15.20 20.01
CA ALA A 266 -10.87 -15.26 21.44
C ALA A 266 -11.53 -16.53 21.99
N VAL A 267 -10.78 -17.28 22.78
CA VAL A 267 -11.17 -18.56 23.33
C VAL A 267 -11.05 -18.49 24.85
N GLY A 268 -12.09 -18.90 25.56
CA GLY A 268 -12.07 -19.09 27.01
C GLY A 268 -11.93 -20.56 27.35
N TYR A 269 -11.18 -20.85 28.43
CA TYR A 269 -11.00 -22.23 28.89
C TYR A 269 -12.03 -22.61 29.96
N LYS A 270 -12.55 -23.82 29.85
CA LYS A 270 -13.35 -24.46 30.89
C LYS A 270 -12.67 -25.76 31.29
N VAL A 271 -12.70 -26.06 32.58
CA VAL A 271 -12.18 -27.32 33.09
C VAL A 271 -13.35 -28.22 33.45
N ALA A 272 -13.28 -29.47 33.00
CA ALA A 272 -14.20 -30.53 33.32
C ALA A 272 -13.52 -31.71 34.01
N GLN A 273 -14.31 -32.58 34.64
CA GLN A 273 -13.86 -33.87 35.14
C GLN A 273 -14.18 -34.96 34.12
N GLN A 274 -13.14 -35.66 33.64
CA GLN A 274 -13.29 -36.88 32.89
C GLN A 274 -13.45 -38.05 33.86
N ILE A 275 -14.66 -38.60 33.93
CA ILE A 275 -15.00 -39.69 34.85
C ILE A 275 -14.49 -41.04 34.31
N HIS A 276 -14.44 -41.21 32.98
CA HIS A 276 -13.97 -42.43 32.33
C HIS A 276 -13.19 -42.10 31.05
N ASP A 277 -12.06 -42.79 30.85
CA ASP A 277 -11.34 -42.79 29.58
C ASP A 277 -11.87 -43.95 28.70
N PRO A 278 -12.60 -43.66 27.60
CA PRO A 278 -13.14 -44.69 26.73
C PRO A 278 -12.06 -45.44 25.93
N THR A 279 -10.81 -44.97 25.90
CA THR A 279 -9.73 -45.58 25.12
C THR A 279 -9.04 -46.74 25.83
N THR A 280 -9.00 -46.75 27.16
CA THR A 280 -8.34 -47.78 27.98
C THR A 280 -9.30 -48.91 28.39
N GLY A 281 -10.61 -48.65 28.47
CA GLY A 281 -11.63 -49.68 28.70
C GLY A 281 -11.52 -50.43 30.03
N SER A 282 -10.76 -49.90 30.99
CA SER A 282 -10.59 -50.46 32.35
C SER A 282 -11.32 -49.60 33.38
N ASP A 283 -12.08 -50.22 34.28
CA ASP A 283 -12.80 -49.59 35.40
C ASP A 283 -11.89 -49.30 36.61
N ASP A 284 -10.57 -49.46 36.48
CA ASP A 284 -9.62 -49.34 37.59
C ASP A 284 -9.32 -47.87 38.00
N ASP A 285 -9.61 -46.88 37.14
CA ASP A 285 -9.44 -45.44 37.43
C ASP A 285 -10.70 -44.85 38.08
N LEU A 286 -10.79 -44.93 39.41
CA LEU A 286 -11.89 -44.36 40.20
C LEU A 286 -11.74 -42.86 40.50
N THR A 287 -10.60 -42.26 40.16
CA THR A 287 -10.34 -40.83 40.38
C THR A 287 -10.57 -40.04 39.08
N PRO A 288 -11.54 -39.11 39.03
CA PRO A 288 -11.77 -38.31 37.83
C PRO A 288 -10.54 -37.49 37.46
N LEU A 289 -10.15 -37.52 36.19
CA LEU A 289 -9.03 -36.72 35.68
C LEU A 289 -9.52 -35.33 35.26
N PRO A 290 -8.81 -34.25 35.61
CA PRO A 290 -9.17 -32.92 35.14
C PRO A 290 -8.80 -32.77 33.67
N ILE A 291 -9.76 -32.34 32.85
CA ILE A 291 -9.57 -32.05 31.43
C ILE A 291 -10.02 -30.63 31.11
N GLY A 292 -9.25 -29.92 30.30
CA GLY A 292 -9.65 -28.64 29.73
C GLY A 292 -10.41 -28.83 28.43
N TYR A 293 -11.35 -27.95 28.14
CA TYR A 293 -11.87 -27.80 26.78
C TYR A 293 -12.00 -26.32 26.44
N GLN A 294 -11.76 -26.02 25.17
CA GLN A 294 -11.82 -24.68 24.63
C GLN A 294 -13.27 -24.28 24.34
N SER A 295 -13.63 -23.04 24.67
CA SER A 295 -14.93 -22.45 24.34
C SER A 295 -14.74 -21.12 23.63
N SER A 296 -15.22 -21.02 22.40
CA SER A 296 -15.17 -19.81 21.59
C SER A 296 -16.00 -18.68 22.22
N LEU A 297 -15.41 -17.49 22.39
CA LEU A 297 -16.10 -16.33 22.99
C LEU A 297 -16.76 -15.41 21.94
N ASN A 298 -16.27 -15.43 20.70
CA ASN A 298 -16.67 -14.48 19.65
C ASN A 298 -17.10 -15.10 18.31
N TYR A 299 -16.58 -16.28 17.93
CA TYR A 299 -17.01 -16.97 16.71
C TYR A 299 -17.65 -18.31 17.06
N THR A 300 -18.99 -18.38 17.04
CA THR A 300 -19.74 -19.62 17.29
C THR A 300 -19.82 -20.54 16.07
N GLU A 301 -19.50 -20.04 14.87
CA GLU A 301 -19.64 -20.79 13.60
C GLU A 301 -18.38 -21.61 13.23
N ARG A 302 -17.26 -21.41 13.92
CA ARG A 302 -16.05 -22.24 13.77
C ARG A 302 -16.11 -23.57 14.53
N ASP A 303 -17.21 -23.86 15.23
CA ASP A 303 -17.51 -25.17 15.82
C ASP A 303 -17.89 -26.24 14.76
N SER A 304 -17.35 -26.11 13.54
CA SER A 304 -17.49 -27.09 12.45
C SER A 304 -16.42 -28.20 12.53
N GLY A 305 -15.94 -28.49 13.74
CA GLY A 305 -15.38 -29.78 14.14
C GLY A 305 -16.22 -30.30 15.30
N ARG A 306 -16.83 -31.48 15.16
CA ARG A 306 -17.62 -32.14 16.22
C ARG A 306 -16.78 -32.65 17.40
N ASP A 307 -15.48 -32.38 17.39
CA ASP A 307 -14.57 -32.76 18.45
C ASP A 307 -14.44 -31.57 19.41
N LEU A 308 -14.76 -31.81 20.69
CA LEU A 308 -14.27 -30.95 21.76
C LEU A 308 -12.75 -30.97 21.65
N ASP A 309 -12.11 -29.84 21.36
CA ASP A 309 -10.65 -29.71 21.47
C ASP A 309 -10.30 -29.81 22.96
N ILE A 310 -10.15 -31.05 23.41
CA ILE A 310 -9.73 -31.41 24.76
C ILE A 310 -8.26 -31.00 24.89
N VAL A 311 -7.97 -30.23 25.92
CA VAL A 311 -6.64 -29.73 26.26
C VAL A 311 -6.30 -30.23 27.66
N SER A 312 -5.08 -30.68 27.89
CA SER A 312 -4.64 -31.07 29.24
C SER A 312 -4.54 -29.87 30.18
N THR A 313 -4.64 -30.09 31.48
CA THR A 313 -4.41 -29.04 32.48
C THR A 313 -2.98 -28.47 32.40
N THR A 314 -1.99 -29.30 32.04
CA THR A 314 -0.61 -28.86 31.79
C THR A 314 -0.52 -27.78 30.72
N ASP A 315 -1.19 -27.99 29.59
CA ASP A 315 -1.10 -27.09 28.44
C ASP A 315 -1.78 -25.75 28.73
N ILE A 316 -2.78 -25.74 29.61
CA ILE A 316 -3.42 -24.51 30.11
C ILE A 316 -2.46 -23.74 31.01
N ILE A 317 -1.80 -24.42 31.97
CA ILE A 317 -0.84 -23.79 32.90
C ILE A 317 0.37 -23.26 32.15
N GLN A 318 0.89 -24.01 31.16
CA GLN A 318 2.04 -23.60 30.36
C GLN A 318 1.84 -22.24 29.68
N LYS A 319 0.59 -21.90 29.33
CA LYS A 319 0.25 -20.58 28.75
C LYS A 319 0.37 -19.44 29.77
N GLU A 320 0.27 -19.72 31.06
CA GLU A 320 0.39 -18.73 32.14
C GLU A 320 1.83 -18.59 32.67
N ILE A 321 2.74 -19.51 32.35
CA ILE A 321 4.12 -19.50 32.84
C ILE A 321 4.82 -18.17 32.53
N ASN A 322 4.71 -17.68 31.29
CA ASN A 322 5.38 -16.46 30.85
C ASN A 322 4.75 -15.16 31.41
N LEU A 323 3.66 -15.24 32.20
CA LEU A 323 3.04 -14.07 32.80
C LEU A 323 3.86 -13.48 33.97
N ALA A 324 4.62 -14.31 34.70
CA ALA A 324 5.46 -13.85 35.80
C ALA A 324 6.76 -14.66 35.93
N TYR A 325 7.84 -13.97 36.27
CA TYR A 325 9.20 -14.51 36.32
C TYR A 325 9.37 -15.76 37.20
N ASN A 326 8.67 -15.83 38.34
CA ASN A 326 8.79 -16.96 39.29
C ASN A 326 7.81 -18.11 39.02
N ASN A 327 6.93 -18.00 38.02
CA ASN A 327 5.97 -19.07 37.71
C ASN A 327 6.64 -20.42 37.42
N PRO A 328 7.74 -20.52 36.64
CA PRO A 328 8.39 -21.81 36.36
C PRO A 328 8.87 -22.56 37.61
N VAL A 329 9.20 -21.83 38.68
CA VAL A 329 9.72 -22.45 39.92
C VAL A 329 8.59 -23.09 40.72
N HIS A 330 7.39 -22.50 40.68
CA HIS A 330 6.25 -22.95 41.47
C HIS A 330 5.22 -23.76 40.68
N GLU A 331 5.35 -23.82 39.35
CA GLU A 331 4.47 -24.60 38.46
C GLU A 331 4.25 -26.03 38.95
N PRO A 332 5.28 -26.83 39.31
CA PRO A 332 5.08 -28.24 39.66
C PRO A 332 4.23 -28.40 40.93
N ASP A 333 4.49 -27.56 41.93
CA ASP A 333 3.76 -27.57 43.20
C ASP A 333 2.29 -27.17 43.01
N TYR A 334 2.04 -26.16 42.17
CA TYR A 334 0.67 -25.70 41.88
C TYR A 334 -0.09 -26.68 40.99
N GLN A 335 0.58 -27.37 40.08
CA GLN A 335 -0.06 -28.35 39.21
C GLN A 335 -0.57 -29.55 40.01
N GLU A 336 0.22 -30.09 40.93
CA GLU A 336 -0.20 -31.23 41.76
C GLU A 336 -1.39 -30.86 42.67
N ASP A 337 -1.36 -29.68 43.30
CA ASP A 337 -2.47 -29.18 44.12
C ASP A 337 -3.71 -28.88 43.27
N LEU A 338 -3.53 -28.33 42.06
CA LEU A 338 -4.62 -28.04 41.13
C LEU A 338 -5.30 -29.33 40.67
N ASP A 339 -4.55 -30.31 40.18
CA ASP A 339 -5.10 -31.58 39.67
C ASP A 339 -5.81 -32.35 40.79
N ARG A 340 -5.26 -32.34 42.00
CA ARG A 340 -5.90 -32.90 43.19
C ARG A 340 -7.20 -32.17 43.56
N ARG A 341 -7.24 -30.84 43.48
CA ARG A 341 -8.46 -30.08 43.80
C ARG A 341 -9.52 -30.27 42.74
N LEU A 342 -9.16 -30.17 41.45
CA LEU A 342 -10.05 -30.31 40.32
C LEU A 342 -10.61 -31.72 40.18
N SER A 343 -9.85 -32.77 40.50
CA SER A 343 -10.38 -34.15 40.56
C SER A 343 -11.40 -34.35 41.69
N LEU A 344 -11.28 -33.60 42.80
CA LEU A 344 -12.15 -33.71 43.98
C LEU A 344 -13.28 -32.67 44.03
N THR A 345 -13.40 -31.77 43.05
CA THR A 345 -14.47 -30.76 43.07
C THR A 345 -15.85 -31.38 42.92
N GLN A 346 -16.85 -30.78 43.59
CA GLN A 346 -18.26 -31.16 43.42
C GLN A 346 -18.88 -30.63 42.12
N TYR A 347 -18.24 -29.64 41.50
CA TYR A 347 -18.72 -29.02 40.27
C TYR A 347 -17.93 -29.60 39.10
N PRO A 348 -18.56 -30.43 38.25
CA PRO A 348 -17.85 -31.13 37.20
C PRO A 348 -17.42 -30.21 36.06
N ASN A 349 -17.97 -28.99 35.96
CA ASN A 349 -17.62 -27.98 34.96
C ASN A 349 -17.35 -26.65 35.65
N LEU A 350 -16.13 -26.13 35.51
CA LEU A 350 -15.70 -24.87 36.09
C LEU A 350 -15.16 -23.93 35.00
N PRO A 351 -15.69 -22.70 34.87
CA PRO A 351 -15.11 -21.72 33.98
C PRO A 351 -13.80 -21.18 34.57
N THR A 352 -12.79 -21.03 33.71
CA THR A 352 -11.56 -20.33 34.08
C THR A 352 -11.64 -18.85 33.70
N LYS A 353 -10.70 -18.05 34.21
CA LYS A 353 -10.54 -16.64 33.82
C LYS A 353 -9.42 -16.43 32.80
N LEU A 354 -8.99 -17.50 32.12
CA LEU A 354 -8.00 -17.44 31.06
C LEU A 354 -8.70 -17.25 29.71
N VAL A 355 -8.29 -16.20 29.00
CA VAL A 355 -8.72 -15.93 27.64
C VAL A 355 -7.51 -15.96 26.72
N GLU A 356 -7.53 -16.86 25.75
CA GLU A 356 -6.54 -16.90 24.69
C GLU A 356 -7.06 -16.13 23.48
N VAL A 357 -6.28 -15.15 23.04
CA VAL A 357 -6.52 -14.46 21.78
C VAL A 357 -5.57 -15.03 20.75
N THR A 358 -6.13 -15.48 19.63
CA THR A 358 -5.37 -15.95 18.46
C THR A 358 -5.45 -14.91 17.36
N ALA A 359 -4.35 -14.71 16.63
CA ALA A 359 -4.33 -13.90 15.42
C ALA A 359 -3.62 -14.67 14.30
N ILE A 360 -4.16 -14.58 13.09
CA ILE A 360 -3.52 -15.07 11.87
C ILE A 360 -2.77 -13.88 11.28
N ASP A 361 -1.49 -14.06 10.99
CA ASP A 361 -0.72 -13.01 10.33
C ASP A 361 -1.09 -12.95 8.84
N PRO A 362 -1.69 -11.84 8.34
CA PRO A 362 -1.98 -11.68 6.93
C PRO A 362 -0.71 -11.64 6.09
N GLU A 363 0.43 -11.19 6.62
CA GLU A 363 1.72 -11.19 5.89
C GLU A 363 2.14 -12.61 5.51
N ALA A 364 1.82 -13.61 6.35
CA ALA A 364 2.07 -15.01 6.05
C ALA A 364 1.20 -15.55 4.88
N ILE A 365 0.14 -14.82 4.50
CA ILE A 365 -0.74 -15.12 3.35
C ILE A 365 -0.34 -14.24 2.14
N GLU A 366 0.72 -13.44 2.21
CA GLU A 366 1.12 -12.59 1.09
C GLU A 366 2.05 -13.32 0.12
N ARG A 367 1.85 -13.12 -1.19
CA ARG A 367 2.69 -13.73 -2.24
C ARG A 367 4.16 -13.32 -2.15
N TRP A 368 4.43 -12.09 -1.72
CA TRP A 368 5.78 -11.59 -1.53
C TRP A 368 5.92 -11.09 -0.10
N GLU A 369 6.69 -11.84 0.67
CA GLU A 369 7.13 -11.44 2.00
C GLU A 369 7.84 -10.08 1.92
N PHE A 370 7.50 -9.21 2.88
CA PHE A 370 8.05 -7.86 2.92
C PHE A 370 9.57 -7.89 3.08
N MET A 371 10.10 -8.75 3.95
CA MET A 371 11.54 -8.93 4.20
C MET A 371 12.34 -9.24 2.93
N HIS A 372 11.83 -10.12 2.07
CA HIS A 372 12.49 -10.45 0.80
C HIS A 372 12.50 -9.27 -0.17
N GLY A 373 11.39 -8.53 -0.25
CA GLY A 373 11.33 -7.30 -1.05
C GLY A 373 12.26 -6.22 -0.53
N LEU A 374 12.31 -6.04 0.80
CA LEU A 374 13.17 -5.08 1.48
C LEU A 374 14.64 -5.33 1.18
N PHE A 375 15.09 -6.57 1.36
CA PHE A 375 16.46 -6.96 1.11
C PHE A 375 16.87 -6.75 -0.36
N ASN A 376 16.00 -7.15 -1.29
CA ASN A 376 16.26 -6.98 -2.72
C ASN A 376 16.36 -5.50 -3.12
N GLU A 377 15.39 -4.69 -2.70
CA GLU A 377 15.40 -3.26 -3.01
C GLU A 377 16.58 -2.54 -2.35
N TRP A 378 16.93 -2.89 -1.11
CA TRP A 378 18.11 -2.36 -0.42
C TRP A 378 19.40 -2.65 -1.19
N MET A 379 19.63 -3.90 -1.61
CA MET A 379 20.80 -4.27 -2.40
C MET A 379 20.90 -3.48 -3.70
N HIS A 380 19.79 -3.31 -4.42
CA HIS A 380 19.79 -2.60 -5.70
C HIS A 380 20.12 -1.10 -5.53
N ILE A 381 19.53 -0.45 -4.54
CA ILE A 381 19.73 0.98 -4.26
C ILE A 381 21.18 1.24 -3.80
N VAL A 382 21.73 0.36 -2.95
CA VAL A 382 23.13 0.42 -2.49
C VAL A 382 24.11 0.24 -3.64
N ALA A 383 23.89 -0.78 -4.48
CA ALA A 383 24.76 -1.05 -5.63
C ALA A 383 24.79 0.13 -6.62
N ARG A 384 23.65 0.79 -6.83
CA ARG A 384 23.54 2.00 -7.66
C ARG A 384 24.15 3.26 -7.03
N GLY A 385 24.49 3.21 -5.74
CA GLY A 385 25.06 4.34 -5.01
C GLY A 385 24.05 5.42 -4.60
N GLN A 386 22.75 5.13 -4.71
CA GLN A 386 21.67 6.05 -4.28
C GLN A 386 21.50 6.06 -2.76
N TYR A 387 21.97 5.04 -2.06
CA TYR A 387 22.02 4.98 -0.60
C TYR A 387 23.47 4.87 -0.16
N ASN A 388 24.04 6.01 0.26
CA ASN A 388 25.44 6.11 0.66
C ASN A 388 25.58 6.92 1.94
N ILE A 389 25.19 6.29 3.04
CA ILE A 389 25.29 6.83 4.40
C ILE A 389 26.37 6.07 5.16
N TYR A 390 26.98 6.72 6.15
CA TYR A 390 27.85 6.09 7.13
C TYR A 390 27.03 5.47 8.26
N HIS A 391 27.25 4.19 8.49
CA HIS A 391 26.65 3.40 9.54
C HIS A 391 27.68 3.11 10.62
N GLU A 392 27.24 3.13 11.88
CA GLU A 392 28.10 2.85 13.03
C GLU A 392 27.71 1.49 13.60
N ILE A 393 28.66 0.54 13.63
CA ILE A 393 28.47 -0.80 14.19
C ILE A 393 29.55 -1.08 15.22
N LEU A 394 29.19 -1.73 16.31
CA LEU A 394 30.13 -2.16 17.33
C LEU A 394 30.90 -3.40 16.85
N ASN A 395 32.22 -3.36 16.88
CA ASN A 395 33.04 -4.54 16.66
C ASN A 395 33.06 -5.39 17.95
N PRO A 396 32.61 -6.67 17.92
CA PRO A 396 32.54 -7.51 19.12
C PRO A 396 33.91 -7.97 19.64
N THR A 397 34.97 -7.90 18.82
CA THR A 397 36.30 -8.38 19.21
C THR A 397 37.10 -7.37 20.03
N ASN A 398 36.99 -6.09 19.70
CA ASN A 398 37.75 -5.00 20.34
C ASN A 398 36.86 -3.96 21.05
N GLY A 399 35.54 -3.97 20.82
CA GLY A 399 34.59 -3.01 21.39
C GLY A 399 34.61 -1.62 20.72
N ASP A 400 35.33 -1.45 19.62
CA ASP A 400 35.41 -0.19 18.89
C ASP A 400 34.19 0.01 17.98
N THR A 401 33.78 1.26 17.75
CA THR A 401 32.73 1.59 16.79
C THR A 401 33.31 1.74 15.38
N LEU A 402 32.93 0.83 14.48
CA LEU A 402 33.28 0.86 13.07
C LEU A 402 32.33 1.77 12.31
N LYS A 403 32.89 2.71 11.56
CA LYS A 403 32.14 3.54 10.62
C LYS A 403 32.25 2.92 9.22
N LEU A 404 31.17 2.35 8.73
CA LEU A 404 31.10 1.68 7.44
C LEU A 404 30.21 2.48 6.48
N THR A 405 30.60 2.58 5.22
CA THR A 405 29.69 3.04 4.17
C THR A 405 28.59 2.01 3.94
N SER A 406 27.49 2.41 3.31
CA SER A 406 26.36 1.49 3.04
C SER A 406 26.75 0.28 2.17
N LYS A 407 27.72 0.44 1.26
CA LYS A 407 28.27 -0.66 0.45
C LYS A 407 29.13 -1.63 1.28
N GLU A 408 29.98 -1.09 2.15
CA GLU A 408 30.81 -1.87 3.07
C GLU A 408 29.96 -2.60 4.11
N LEU A 409 28.91 -1.95 4.60
CA LEU A 409 27.94 -2.55 5.51
C LEU A 409 27.22 -3.73 4.87
N LEU A 410 26.78 -3.60 3.61
CA LEU A 410 26.15 -4.70 2.88
C LEU A 410 27.15 -5.84 2.64
N ALA A 411 28.42 -5.55 2.37
CA ALA A 411 29.47 -6.57 2.27
C ALA A 411 29.68 -7.32 3.60
N LEU A 412 29.69 -6.59 4.72
CA LEU A 412 29.76 -7.17 6.08
C LEU A 412 28.54 -8.04 6.37
N PHE A 413 27.33 -7.56 6.08
CA PHE A 413 26.07 -8.31 6.23
C PHE A 413 26.11 -9.62 5.46
N LEU A 414 26.57 -9.60 4.21
CA LEU A 414 26.68 -10.80 3.38
C LEU A 414 27.65 -11.81 4.01
N TYR A 415 28.85 -11.40 4.40
CA TYR A 415 29.79 -12.31 5.04
C TYR A 415 29.24 -12.87 6.37
N ALA A 416 28.68 -12.01 7.22
CA ALA A 416 28.13 -12.36 8.52
C ALA A 416 26.96 -13.35 8.40
N SER A 417 26.05 -13.14 7.45
CA SER A 417 24.91 -14.03 7.21
C SER A 417 25.33 -15.42 6.71
N PHE A 418 26.25 -15.50 5.73
CA PHE A 418 26.74 -16.79 5.24
C PHE A 418 27.54 -17.55 6.30
N LYS A 419 28.44 -16.86 7.02
CA LYS A 419 29.25 -17.49 8.06
C LYS A 419 28.42 -17.89 9.28
N GLY A 420 27.51 -17.02 9.72
CA GLY A 420 26.68 -17.23 10.91
C GLY A 420 25.59 -18.27 10.75
N TYR A 421 24.83 -18.25 9.64
CA TYR A 421 23.71 -19.18 9.44
C TYR A 421 24.07 -20.45 8.67
N SER A 422 25.02 -20.38 7.73
CA SER A 422 25.38 -21.52 6.87
C SER A 422 26.77 -22.10 7.13
N GLY A 423 27.59 -21.44 7.96
CA GLY A 423 28.96 -21.86 8.24
C GLY A 423 29.92 -21.70 7.06
N VAL A 424 29.52 -21.00 5.99
CA VAL A 424 30.31 -20.82 4.78
C VAL A 424 31.07 -19.51 4.85
N ALA A 425 32.40 -19.56 4.81
CA ALA A 425 33.23 -18.38 4.67
C ALA A 425 33.34 -17.98 3.19
N LEU A 426 33.09 -16.71 2.90
CA LEU A 426 33.25 -16.16 1.55
C LEU A 426 34.68 -15.61 1.40
N ASP A 427 35.41 -16.08 0.39
CA ASP A 427 36.76 -15.57 0.09
C ASP A 427 36.69 -14.23 -0.66
N LYS A 428 35.79 -14.15 -1.64
CA LYS A 428 35.61 -13.00 -2.52
C LYS A 428 34.25 -12.37 -2.33
N ILE A 429 34.18 -11.05 -2.53
CA ILE A 429 32.91 -10.32 -2.56
C ILE A 429 32.17 -10.74 -3.85
N PRO A 430 31.06 -11.49 -3.75
CA PRO A 430 30.41 -12.03 -4.93
C PRO A 430 29.50 -10.97 -5.57
N VAL A 431 29.28 -11.12 -6.88
CA VAL A 431 28.31 -10.30 -7.62
C VAL A 431 26.95 -10.97 -7.55
N TRP A 432 25.93 -10.21 -7.15
CA TRP A 432 24.61 -10.74 -6.84
C TRP A 432 23.60 -10.47 -7.94
N ASN A 433 22.65 -11.39 -8.10
CA ASN A 433 21.46 -11.13 -8.91
C ASN A 433 20.31 -10.87 -7.95
N VAL A 434 19.69 -9.71 -8.11
CA VAL A 434 18.53 -9.29 -7.33
C VAL A 434 17.29 -9.40 -8.20
N PHE A 435 16.23 -9.99 -7.66
CA PHE A 435 15.05 -10.35 -8.43
C PHE A 435 13.85 -9.45 -8.16
N GLY A 436 13.12 -9.12 -9.24
CA GLY A 436 11.83 -8.44 -9.18
C GLY A 436 11.88 -7.05 -8.54
N VAL A 437 12.92 -6.28 -8.83
CA VAL A 437 13.18 -4.94 -8.28
C VAL A 437 12.55 -3.89 -9.20
N LEU A 438 12.01 -2.82 -8.61
CA LEU A 438 11.47 -1.70 -9.37
C LEU A 438 12.56 -0.92 -10.12
N ILE A 439 12.29 -0.56 -11.38
CA ILE A 439 13.09 0.43 -12.12
C ILE A 439 13.17 1.75 -11.34
N LYS A 440 14.38 2.16 -10.91
CA LYS A 440 14.63 3.43 -10.17
C LYS A 440 14.75 4.66 -11.07
N ARG A 441 13.96 4.73 -12.13
CA ARG A 441 13.79 5.94 -12.94
C ARG A 441 12.32 6.11 -13.27
N TRP A 442 11.89 7.35 -13.46
CA TRP A 442 10.57 7.62 -14.01
C TRP A 442 10.43 7.01 -15.40
N VAL A 443 9.30 6.33 -15.64
CA VAL A 443 8.93 5.82 -16.96
C VAL A 443 7.77 6.69 -17.45
N GLY A 444 8.01 7.42 -18.54
CA GLY A 444 7.03 8.36 -19.10
C GLY A 444 5.82 7.65 -19.73
N PHE A 445 4.71 8.37 -19.89
CA PHE A 445 3.51 7.86 -20.58
C PHE A 445 3.85 7.36 -21.98
N ASP A 446 4.59 8.16 -22.75
CA ASP A 446 4.96 7.85 -24.14
C ASP A 446 5.85 6.60 -24.26
N GLU A 447 6.73 6.39 -23.29
CA GLU A 447 7.61 5.21 -23.24
C GLU A 447 6.81 3.93 -22.97
N MET A 448 5.84 3.98 -22.05
CA MET A 448 4.96 2.84 -21.78
C MET A 448 4.07 2.52 -22.97
N GLU A 449 3.57 3.53 -23.68
CA GLU A 449 2.75 3.34 -24.88
C GLU A 449 3.54 2.63 -25.98
N GLN A 450 4.82 2.97 -26.17
CA GLN A 450 5.70 2.31 -27.14
C GLN A 450 6.04 0.86 -26.79
N HIS A 451 6.10 0.51 -25.50
CA HIS A 451 6.41 -0.85 -25.05
C HIS A 451 5.21 -1.82 -25.20
N LEU A 452 4.00 -1.29 -25.29
CA LEU A 452 2.78 -2.09 -25.40
C LEU A 452 2.54 -2.63 -26.82
N PRO A 453 1.80 -3.74 -26.98
CA PRO A 453 1.45 -4.25 -28.30
C PRO A 453 0.61 -3.23 -29.08
N SER A 454 0.84 -3.13 -30.39
CA SER A 454 0.07 -2.23 -31.26
C SER A 454 -1.42 -2.55 -31.20
N SER A 455 -2.27 -1.53 -30.94
CA SER A 455 -3.73 -1.67 -30.86
C SER A 455 -4.44 -0.39 -31.33
N TRP A 456 -5.76 -0.31 -31.18
CA TRP A 456 -6.49 0.92 -31.52
C TRP A 456 -6.09 2.09 -30.60
N PRO A 457 -6.02 3.32 -31.13
CA PRO A 457 -5.64 4.49 -30.35
C PRO A 457 -6.47 4.61 -29.06
N GLY A 458 -5.79 4.75 -27.93
CA GLY A 458 -6.45 4.94 -26.64
C GLY A 458 -6.87 3.65 -25.90
N ARG A 459 -6.68 2.44 -26.46
CA ARG A 459 -7.05 1.18 -25.78
C ARG A 459 -6.42 1.06 -24.39
N PHE A 460 -5.12 1.36 -24.31
CA PHE A 460 -4.34 1.15 -23.10
C PHE A 460 -4.15 2.41 -22.25
N ASN A 461 -4.76 3.55 -22.62
CA ASN A 461 -4.60 4.80 -21.86
C ASN A 461 -4.96 4.63 -20.38
N ALA A 462 -6.03 3.88 -20.07
CA ALA A 462 -6.42 3.60 -18.69
C ALA A 462 -5.38 2.72 -17.96
N LEU A 463 -4.78 1.75 -18.65
CA LEU A 463 -3.71 0.89 -18.10
C LEU A 463 -2.44 1.71 -17.83
N ILE A 464 -2.00 2.49 -18.81
CA ILE A 464 -0.81 3.34 -18.71
C ILE A 464 -1.03 4.40 -17.63
N ASN A 465 -2.20 5.03 -17.59
CA ASN A 465 -2.53 5.97 -16.52
C ASN A 465 -2.43 5.33 -15.15
N TYR A 466 -2.97 4.12 -14.97
CA TYR A 466 -2.85 3.40 -13.70
C TYR A 466 -1.38 3.10 -13.33
N TYR A 467 -0.56 2.64 -14.28
CA TYR A 467 0.85 2.36 -14.03
C TYR A 467 1.66 3.63 -13.71
N THR A 468 1.42 4.72 -14.43
CA THR A 468 2.03 6.03 -14.16
C THR A 468 1.59 6.61 -12.81
N ASP A 469 0.32 6.49 -12.44
CA ASP A 469 -0.21 7.00 -11.16
C ASP A 469 0.29 6.18 -9.96
N THR A 470 0.61 4.90 -10.17
CA THR A 470 1.17 4.01 -9.14
C THR A 470 2.70 3.89 -9.22
N HIS A 471 3.36 4.69 -10.06
CA HIS A 471 4.82 4.67 -10.18
C HIS A 471 5.46 5.47 -9.06
N HIS A 472 6.28 4.77 -8.30
CA HIS A 472 7.09 5.36 -7.25
C HIS A 472 8.53 5.50 -7.74
N GLU A 473 9.10 6.68 -7.65
CA GLU A 473 10.50 6.91 -8.00
C GLU A 473 11.26 7.34 -6.76
N VAL A 474 12.34 6.62 -6.46
CA VAL A 474 13.32 7.05 -5.46
C VAL A 474 14.13 8.20 -6.09
N ILE A 475 13.77 9.44 -5.73
CA ILE A 475 14.43 10.64 -6.26
C ILE A 475 15.63 11.00 -5.39
N GLY A 476 16.80 11.11 -6.01
CA GLY A 476 18.02 11.58 -5.34
C GLY A 476 18.71 10.51 -4.50
N ASN A 477 19.56 10.96 -3.58
CA ASN A 477 20.22 10.10 -2.61
C ASN A 477 19.37 10.01 -1.36
N LEU A 478 19.16 8.79 -0.88
CA LEU A 478 18.51 8.53 0.40
C LEU A 478 19.49 8.87 1.52
N MET A 479 19.07 9.79 2.40
CA MET A 479 19.93 10.42 3.40
C MET A 479 19.73 9.81 4.79
N SER A 480 18.70 8.98 4.98
CA SER A 480 18.44 8.24 6.21
C SER A 480 17.95 6.81 5.94
N ALA A 481 18.14 5.92 6.90
CA ALA A 481 17.54 4.57 6.88
C ALA A 481 16.00 4.62 6.94
N ASP A 482 15.45 5.67 7.56
CA ASP A 482 14.01 5.96 7.61
C ASP A 482 13.41 6.18 6.22
N GLU A 483 14.03 7.05 5.42
CA GLU A 483 13.61 7.32 4.05
C GLU A 483 13.68 6.05 3.20
N LEU A 484 14.73 5.22 3.38
CA LEU A 484 14.85 3.94 2.68
C LEU A 484 13.68 3.00 2.98
N TYR A 485 13.29 2.88 4.26
CA TYR A 485 12.19 2.01 4.65
C TYR A 485 10.85 2.46 4.05
N ASP A 486 10.53 3.75 4.16
CA ASP A 486 9.27 4.31 3.66
C ASP A 486 9.15 4.11 2.15
N GLU A 487 10.21 4.42 1.41
CA GLU A 487 10.28 4.27 -0.05
C GLU A 487 10.07 2.81 -0.48
N ILE A 488 10.73 1.86 0.20
CA ILE A 488 10.58 0.44 -0.13
C ILE A 488 9.18 -0.09 0.26
N SER A 489 8.63 0.38 1.37
CA SER A 489 7.26 0.05 1.78
C SER A 489 6.24 0.47 0.73
N GLU A 490 6.39 1.68 0.19
CA GLU A 490 5.53 2.18 -0.87
C GLU A 490 5.71 1.37 -2.16
N ILE A 491 6.94 1.08 -2.56
CA ILE A 491 7.23 0.24 -3.74
C ILE A 491 6.55 -1.13 -3.63
N MET A 492 6.60 -1.75 -2.46
CA MET A 492 6.00 -3.06 -2.21
C MET A 492 4.46 -2.99 -2.26
N VAL A 493 3.85 -1.97 -1.66
CA VAL A 493 2.40 -1.75 -1.74
C VAL A 493 1.96 -1.53 -3.19
N GLN A 494 2.68 -0.70 -3.95
CA GLN A 494 2.36 -0.44 -5.35
C GLN A 494 2.59 -1.67 -6.23
N LYS A 495 3.63 -2.48 -5.96
CA LYS A 495 3.87 -3.77 -6.63
C LYS A 495 2.69 -4.71 -6.46
N ARG A 496 2.17 -4.83 -5.24
CA ARG A 496 0.97 -5.64 -4.94
C ARG A 496 -0.27 -5.12 -5.68
N ARG A 497 -0.48 -3.80 -5.68
CA ARG A 497 -1.60 -3.16 -6.40
C ARG A 497 -1.53 -3.38 -7.91
N ARG A 498 -0.35 -3.19 -8.51
CA ARG A 498 -0.09 -3.43 -9.94
C ARG A 498 -0.26 -4.89 -10.34
N TYR A 499 0.19 -5.82 -9.51
CA TYR A 499 -0.06 -7.25 -9.71
C TYR A 499 -1.56 -7.54 -9.72
N ARG A 500 -2.28 -7.14 -8.67
CA ARG A 500 -3.73 -7.34 -8.58
C ARG A 500 -4.46 -6.70 -9.76
N TYR A 501 -4.08 -5.48 -10.15
CA TYR A 501 -4.70 -4.76 -11.27
C TYR A 501 -4.47 -5.44 -12.62
N SER A 502 -3.25 -5.89 -12.90
CA SER A 502 -2.92 -6.55 -14.16
C SER A 502 -3.53 -7.95 -14.25
N TYR A 503 -3.44 -8.74 -13.18
CA TYR A 503 -3.93 -10.12 -13.18
C TYR A 503 -5.45 -10.23 -13.00
N ASN A 504 -6.15 -9.24 -12.43
CA ASN A 504 -7.62 -9.26 -12.37
C ASN A 504 -8.33 -8.96 -13.70
N ARG A 505 -7.59 -8.66 -14.77
CA ARG A 505 -8.20 -8.40 -16.07
C ARG A 505 -8.76 -9.69 -16.68
N HIS A 506 -10.02 -9.62 -17.10
CA HIS A 506 -10.77 -10.74 -17.67
C HIS A 506 -10.60 -10.90 -19.18
N LYS A 507 -9.85 -10.02 -19.84
CA LYS A 507 -9.51 -10.11 -21.28
C LYS A 507 -8.04 -10.47 -21.45
N LEU A 508 -7.75 -11.42 -22.33
CA LEU A 508 -6.38 -11.90 -22.55
C LEU A 508 -5.46 -10.79 -23.09
N ALA A 509 -5.85 -10.06 -24.13
CA ALA A 509 -5.06 -8.94 -24.66
C ALA A 509 -4.75 -7.85 -23.62
N ASP A 510 -5.73 -7.51 -22.78
CA ASP A 510 -5.57 -6.48 -21.75
C ASP A 510 -4.73 -6.98 -20.55
N ARG A 511 -4.80 -8.28 -20.25
CA ARG A 511 -3.94 -8.96 -19.25
C ARG A 511 -2.51 -9.08 -19.75
N ALA A 512 -2.31 -9.48 -21.00
CA ALA A 512 -1.00 -9.57 -21.64
C ALA A 512 -0.29 -8.21 -21.63
N ALA A 513 -0.98 -7.14 -22.04
CA ALA A 513 -0.48 -5.76 -21.93
C ALA A 513 -0.12 -5.40 -20.47
N GLY A 514 -0.97 -5.78 -19.51
CA GLY A 514 -0.72 -5.56 -18.08
C GLY A 514 0.48 -6.32 -17.54
N THR A 515 0.68 -7.59 -17.94
CA THR A 515 1.83 -8.41 -17.57
C THR A 515 3.11 -7.90 -18.21
N MET A 516 3.07 -7.47 -19.48
CA MET A 516 4.21 -6.85 -20.15
C MET A 516 4.68 -5.59 -19.41
N LEU A 517 3.76 -4.71 -19.00
CA LEU A 517 4.12 -3.54 -18.19
C LEU A 517 4.60 -3.93 -16.79
N PHE A 518 4.01 -4.96 -16.17
CA PHE A 518 4.47 -5.44 -14.86
C PHE A 518 5.92 -5.92 -14.92
N THR A 519 6.25 -6.80 -15.87
CA THR A 519 7.61 -7.27 -16.11
C THR A 519 8.54 -6.15 -16.58
N TYR A 520 8.01 -5.15 -17.29
CA TYR A 520 8.79 -3.97 -17.65
C TYR A 520 9.26 -3.22 -16.40
N HIS A 521 8.37 -2.98 -15.44
CA HIS A 521 8.66 -2.21 -14.22
C HIS A 521 9.47 -2.99 -13.19
N TYR A 522 9.24 -4.30 -13.05
CA TYR A 522 9.92 -5.16 -12.08
C TYR A 522 10.87 -6.10 -12.80
N ARG A 523 12.17 -5.82 -12.71
CA ARG A 523 13.22 -6.54 -13.43
C ARG A 523 14.26 -7.11 -12.49
N ASP A 524 15.01 -8.06 -13.04
CA ASP A 524 16.15 -8.65 -12.35
C ASP A 524 17.42 -7.88 -12.73
N TYR A 525 18.20 -7.52 -11.71
CA TYR A 525 19.43 -6.74 -11.89
C TYR A 525 20.62 -7.49 -11.31
N LYS A 526 21.71 -7.49 -12.07
CA LYS A 526 23.02 -7.89 -11.56
C LYS A 526 23.62 -6.71 -10.81
N CYS A 527 23.78 -6.86 -9.50
CA CYS A 527 24.27 -5.83 -8.59
C CYS A 527 25.72 -6.14 -8.22
N ASP A 528 26.63 -5.29 -8.68
CA ASP A 528 28.04 -5.28 -8.27
C ASP A 528 28.25 -4.13 -7.29
N LEU A 529 28.93 -4.40 -6.17
CA LEU A 529 29.18 -3.41 -5.12
C LEU A 529 30.32 -2.46 -5.49
N ASP A 530 31.22 -2.88 -6.39
CA ASP A 530 32.39 -2.08 -6.83
C ASP A 530 33.14 -1.45 -5.65
N LEU A 531 33.59 -2.31 -4.73
CA LEU A 531 34.36 -1.93 -3.55
C LEU A 531 35.87 -1.92 -3.88
N PRO A 532 36.68 -1.06 -3.24
CA PRO A 532 38.12 -0.98 -3.50
C PRO A 532 38.93 -2.17 -2.95
N TYR A 533 38.26 -3.23 -2.47
CA TYR A 533 38.87 -4.42 -1.86
C TYR A 533 38.80 -5.60 -2.82
N ARG A 534 39.85 -6.42 -2.88
CA ARG A 534 39.87 -7.62 -3.74
C ARG A 534 39.12 -8.78 -3.12
N ASP A 535 39.38 -9.04 -1.84
CA ASP A 535 38.90 -10.20 -1.10
C ASP A 535 38.43 -9.78 0.31
N TYR A 536 37.64 -10.63 0.98
CA TYR A 536 37.14 -10.34 2.33
C TYR A 536 38.25 -10.22 3.38
N ASP A 537 39.40 -10.89 3.17
CA ASP A 537 40.56 -10.78 4.06
C ASP A 537 41.18 -9.37 4.05
N GLU A 538 41.24 -8.71 2.88
CA GLU A 538 41.68 -7.31 2.76
C GLU A 538 40.66 -6.36 3.39
N PHE A 539 39.36 -6.64 3.22
CA PHE A 539 38.27 -5.89 3.85
C PHE A 539 38.40 -5.90 5.38
N PHE A 540 38.48 -7.09 6.00
CA PHE A 540 38.56 -7.19 7.46
C PHE A 540 39.86 -6.61 8.03
N LYS A 541 41.00 -6.77 7.33
CA LYS A 541 42.27 -6.12 7.73
C LYS A 541 42.18 -4.60 7.73
N THR A 542 41.49 -4.02 6.75
CA THR A 542 41.32 -2.56 6.66
C THR A 542 40.54 -2.00 7.86
N PHE A 543 39.53 -2.74 8.32
CA PHE A 543 38.72 -2.37 9.49
C PHE A 543 39.26 -2.87 10.83
N GLY A 544 40.41 -3.55 10.85
CA GLY A 544 41.00 -4.10 12.08
C GLY A 544 40.12 -5.17 12.74
N PHE A 545 39.35 -5.91 11.94
CA PHE A 545 38.41 -6.92 12.43
C PHE A 545 39.06 -8.30 12.41
N ASP A 546 39.19 -8.94 13.57
CA ASP A 546 39.68 -10.31 13.65
C ASP A 546 38.53 -11.30 13.46
N TYR A 547 38.32 -11.73 12.20
CA TYR A 547 37.20 -12.58 11.82
C TYR A 547 37.37 -14.05 12.23
N GLU A 548 38.54 -14.46 12.74
CA GLU A 548 38.81 -15.84 13.19
C GLU A 548 38.31 -16.09 14.61
N LEU A 549 38.25 -15.05 15.45
CA LEU A 549 37.87 -15.13 16.86
C LEU A 549 36.36 -15.01 17.10
N VAL A 550 35.57 -14.72 16.07
CA VAL A 550 34.13 -14.46 16.18
C VAL A 550 33.31 -15.75 16.04
N SER A 551 32.48 -16.03 17.04
CA SER A 551 31.60 -17.20 17.08
C SER A 551 30.46 -17.11 16.05
N ALA A 552 29.85 -18.24 15.69
CA ALA A 552 28.73 -18.28 14.75
C ALA A 552 27.51 -17.48 15.24
N GLU A 553 27.20 -17.52 16.54
CA GLU A 553 26.12 -16.73 17.16
C GLU A 553 26.40 -15.23 17.03
N THR A 554 27.63 -14.81 17.33
CA THR A 554 28.03 -13.40 17.20
C THR A 554 27.97 -12.92 15.74
N TRP A 555 28.23 -13.79 14.76
CA TRP A 555 28.01 -13.45 13.34
C TRP A 555 26.53 -13.28 12.99
N GLN A 556 25.63 -14.05 13.61
CA GLN A 556 24.18 -13.87 13.43
C GLN A 556 23.70 -12.55 14.03
N ASP A 557 24.21 -12.19 15.22
CA ASP A 557 23.92 -10.90 15.85
C ASP A 557 24.41 -9.74 14.97
N ILE A 558 25.65 -9.80 14.47
CA ILE A 558 26.20 -8.79 13.54
C ILE A 558 25.35 -8.69 12.26
N ALA A 559 24.90 -9.82 11.70
CA ALA A 559 24.05 -9.80 10.51
C ALA A 559 22.71 -9.12 10.78
N THR A 560 22.09 -9.41 11.93
CA THR A 560 20.81 -8.83 12.33
C THR A 560 20.95 -7.33 12.59
N ASP A 561 21.97 -6.94 13.35
CA ASP A 561 22.30 -5.55 13.64
C ASP A 561 22.63 -4.75 12.36
N ALA A 562 23.40 -5.33 11.44
CA ALA A 562 23.74 -4.69 10.17
C ALA A 562 22.50 -4.42 9.32
N LEU A 563 21.56 -5.37 9.25
CA LEU A 563 20.30 -5.19 8.53
C LEU A 563 19.42 -4.13 9.19
N ASN A 564 19.32 -4.17 10.52
CA ASN A 564 18.52 -3.23 11.30
C ASN A 564 19.05 -1.81 11.21
N VAL A 565 20.36 -1.60 11.33
CA VAL A 565 20.99 -0.27 11.20
C VAL A 565 20.83 0.27 9.78
N ALA A 566 20.94 -0.59 8.76
CA ALA A 566 20.78 -0.19 7.36
C ALA A 566 19.34 0.17 6.97
N THR A 567 18.36 -0.59 7.46
CA THR A 567 16.97 -0.49 6.96
C THR A 567 16.00 0.09 7.98
N ASN A 568 16.44 0.30 9.21
CA ASN A 568 15.64 0.71 10.35
C ASN A 568 14.38 -0.15 10.60
N LEU A 569 14.44 -1.42 10.20
CA LEU A 569 13.33 -2.36 10.21
C LEU A 569 12.64 -2.46 11.58
N GLU A 570 13.39 -2.59 12.68
CA GLU A 570 12.82 -2.81 14.01
C GLU A 570 12.06 -1.59 14.56
N THR A 571 12.47 -0.37 14.24
CA THR A 571 11.80 0.83 14.78
C THR A 571 10.59 1.25 13.94
N ARG A 572 10.60 0.90 12.64
CA ARG A 572 9.59 1.29 11.65
C ARG A 572 8.68 0.16 11.19
N ALA A 573 8.91 -1.07 11.64
CA ALA A 573 8.05 -2.21 11.35
C ALA A 573 6.60 -1.73 11.45
N SER A 574 5.91 -1.73 10.30
CA SER A 574 4.53 -1.32 10.23
C SER A 574 3.77 -2.11 11.28
N VAL A 575 2.92 -1.43 12.05
CA VAL A 575 2.14 -2.00 13.14
C VAL A 575 1.64 -3.40 12.75
N SER A 576 2.39 -4.40 13.19
CA SER A 576 2.17 -5.77 12.73
C SER A 576 0.89 -6.27 13.35
N GLN A 577 0.24 -7.28 12.76
CA GLN A 577 -0.91 -7.89 13.45
C GLN A 577 -0.51 -8.44 14.83
N ALA A 578 0.76 -8.80 15.02
CA ALA A 578 1.33 -9.13 16.33
C ALA A 578 1.22 -7.96 17.31
N GLU A 579 1.64 -6.77 16.88
CA GLU A 579 1.59 -5.57 17.69
C GLU A 579 0.16 -5.11 17.94
N ILE A 580 -0.73 -5.19 16.93
CA ILE A 580 -2.15 -4.90 17.10
C ILE A 580 -2.74 -5.87 18.14
N GLN A 581 -2.47 -7.16 18.03
CA GLN A 581 -2.96 -8.16 18.98
C GLN A 581 -2.42 -7.88 20.38
N ARG A 582 -1.12 -7.62 20.55
CA ARG A 582 -0.51 -7.26 21.84
C ARG A 582 -1.12 -5.96 22.38
N ALA A 583 -1.34 -4.95 21.54
CA ALA A 583 -1.96 -3.69 21.91
C ALA A 583 -3.43 -3.88 22.33
N MET A 584 -4.21 -4.70 21.60
CA MET A 584 -5.60 -5.02 21.94
C MET A 584 -5.68 -5.83 23.24
N VAL A 585 -4.78 -6.78 23.46
CA VAL A 585 -4.67 -7.53 24.72
C VAL A 585 -4.34 -6.57 25.86
N ARG A 586 -3.35 -5.68 25.70
CA ARG A 586 -3.03 -4.66 26.71
C ARG A 586 -4.20 -3.72 27.00
N LEU A 587 -4.92 -3.29 25.96
CA LEU A 587 -6.12 -2.47 26.08
C LEU A 587 -7.22 -3.21 26.86
N MET A 588 -7.46 -4.49 26.54
CA MET A 588 -8.40 -5.35 27.25
C MET A 588 -7.97 -5.53 28.71
N THR A 589 -6.69 -5.73 29.00
CA THR A 589 -6.16 -5.83 30.37
C THR A 589 -6.38 -4.54 31.16
N LYS A 590 -6.22 -3.36 30.53
CA LYS A 590 -6.49 -2.07 31.20
C LYS A 590 -7.98 -1.84 31.50
N LEU A 591 -8.86 -2.22 30.57
CA LEU A 591 -10.30 -1.97 30.68
C LEU A 591 -11.06 -3.04 31.48
N SER A 592 -10.53 -4.26 31.54
CA SER A 592 -11.12 -5.37 32.27
C SER A 592 -10.66 -5.43 33.72
N SER A 593 -11.29 -6.29 34.53
CA SER A 593 -10.87 -6.49 35.92
C SER A 593 -9.50 -7.16 35.99
N TYR A 594 -8.70 -6.83 37.01
CA TYR A 594 -7.38 -7.45 37.28
C TYR A 594 -7.39 -8.99 37.35
N THR A 595 -8.56 -9.62 37.52
CA THR A 595 -8.67 -11.07 37.70
C THR A 595 -8.71 -11.89 36.40
N VAL A 596 -8.77 -11.25 35.22
CA VAL A 596 -8.80 -11.95 33.92
C VAL A 596 -7.39 -12.00 33.35
N HIS A 597 -6.96 -13.18 32.94
CA HIS A 597 -5.66 -13.40 32.31
C HIS A 597 -5.82 -13.51 30.81
N PHE A 598 -4.94 -12.86 30.06
CA PHE A 598 -4.93 -12.93 28.60
C PHE A 598 -3.64 -13.61 28.12
N ALA A 599 -3.79 -14.71 27.41
CA ALA A 599 -2.72 -15.35 26.66
C ALA A 599 -2.82 -14.91 25.19
N ALA A 600 -1.70 -14.52 24.58
CA ALA A 600 -1.65 -14.17 23.16
C ALA A 600 -0.87 -15.24 22.39
N ARG A 601 -1.48 -15.82 21.36
CA ARG A 601 -0.85 -16.77 20.45
C ARG A 601 -0.94 -16.28 19.02
N MET A 602 0.14 -16.41 18.25
CA MET A 602 0.17 -16.11 16.83
C MET A 602 0.21 -17.41 16.02
N GLY A 603 -0.61 -17.50 14.97
CA GLY A 603 -0.46 -18.52 13.93
C GLY A 603 0.58 -18.05 12.92
N SER A 604 1.80 -18.57 13.00
CA SER A 604 2.93 -18.20 12.13
C SER A 604 3.17 -19.21 10.99
N ASP A 605 2.12 -19.87 10.51
CA ASP A 605 2.25 -20.84 9.42
C ASP A 605 2.36 -20.11 8.08
N THR A 606 3.36 -20.46 7.27
CA THR A 606 3.57 -19.90 5.92
C THR A 606 2.59 -20.53 4.93
N TYR A 607 1.87 -19.69 4.16
CA TYR A 607 0.86 -20.16 3.20
C TYR A 607 1.35 -20.00 1.75
N ASP A 608 1.25 -21.06 0.94
CA ASP A 608 1.45 -20.98 -0.51
C ASP A 608 0.21 -20.41 -1.20
N VAL A 609 0.29 -19.15 -1.65
CA VAL A 609 -0.80 -18.48 -2.39
C VAL A 609 -0.74 -18.86 -3.87
N THR A 610 -1.73 -19.63 -4.33
CA THR A 610 -1.86 -20.01 -5.75
C THR A 610 -2.63 -18.97 -6.56
N ASP A 611 -2.31 -18.86 -7.85
CA ASP A 611 -3.01 -17.95 -8.76
C ASP A 611 -4.47 -18.39 -9.01
N PRO A 612 -5.44 -17.45 -9.12
CA PRO A 612 -6.82 -17.81 -9.42
C PRO A 612 -6.91 -18.44 -10.80
N VAL A 613 -7.19 -19.75 -10.83
CA VAL A 613 -7.40 -20.54 -12.06
C VAL A 613 -8.83 -20.29 -12.56
N ILE A 614 -9.05 -19.14 -13.19
CA ILE A 614 -10.31 -18.82 -13.88
C ILE A 614 -10.03 -18.83 -15.40
N PRO A 615 -10.87 -19.48 -16.23
CA PRO A 615 -10.71 -19.41 -17.68
C PRO A 615 -10.89 -17.97 -18.16
N ILE A 616 -9.92 -17.46 -18.92
CA ILE A 616 -9.92 -16.11 -19.48
C ILE A 616 -10.25 -16.21 -20.96
N LEU A 617 -11.28 -15.48 -21.37
CA LEU A 617 -11.68 -15.36 -22.77
C LEU A 617 -10.96 -14.15 -23.37
N ASP A 618 -10.51 -14.29 -24.62
CA ASP A 618 -9.99 -13.14 -25.36
C ASP A 618 -11.14 -12.34 -25.98
N ASP A 619 -10.82 -11.24 -26.67
CA ASP A 619 -11.77 -10.58 -27.55
C ASP A 619 -12.32 -11.62 -28.54
N ILE A 620 -13.58 -12.04 -28.34
CA ILE A 620 -14.29 -12.85 -29.32
C ILE A 620 -14.36 -11.96 -30.56
N LEU A 621 -13.58 -12.32 -31.59
CA LEU A 621 -13.70 -11.74 -32.91
C LEU A 621 -15.18 -11.88 -33.27
N ALA A 622 -15.92 -10.77 -33.26
CA ALA A 622 -17.13 -10.69 -34.04
C ALA A 622 -16.66 -10.89 -35.48
N GLU A 623 -16.80 -12.10 -35.99
CA GLU A 623 -16.47 -12.41 -37.38
C GLU A 623 -17.47 -11.65 -38.25
N ALA A 624 -17.04 -10.48 -38.73
CA ALA A 624 -17.74 -9.76 -39.78
C ALA A 624 -17.47 -10.50 -41.09
N ALA A 625 -18.40 -11.34 -41.52
CA ALA A 625 -18.40 -11.86 -42.88
C ALA A 625 -18.83 -10.76 -43.84
N ASP A 626 -17.85 -10.04 -44.40
CA ASP A 626 -18.07 -9.20 -45.56
C ASP A 626 -18.16 -10.10 -46.81
N THR A 627 -19.22 -9.95 -47.60
CA THR A 627 -19.38 -10.69 -48.86
C THR A 627 -19.21 -9.71 -50.00
N THR A 628 -18.01 -9.70 -50.58
CA THR A 628 -17.76 -9.05 -51.86
C THR A 628 -18.44 -9.88 -52.95
N ASN A 629 -19.51 -9.34 -53.54
CA ASN A 629 -20.08 -9.89 -54.76
C ASN A 629 -19.34 -9.31 -55.97
N ILE A 630 -18.58 -10.14 -56.68
CA ILE A 630 -18.16 -9.84 -58.05
C ILE A 630 -19.42 -9.82 -58.91
N ILE A 631 -19.79 -8.64 -59.40
CA ILE A 631 -20.79 -8.52 -60.46
C ILE A 631 -20.06 -8.73 -61.78
N TYR A 632 -20.05 -9.97 -62.30
CA TYR A 632 -20.07 -10.14 -63.74
C TYR A 632 -21.51 -9.85 -64.23
N PRO A 633 -21.70 -9.14 -65.35
CA PRO A 633 -23.03 -8.80 -65.82
C PRO A 633 -23.76 -10.09 -66.18
N LEU A 634 -24.88 -10.36 -65.52
CA LEU A 634 -25.74 -11.46 -65.87
C LEU A 634 -27.00 -10.87 -66.50
N THR A 635 -27.33 -11.39 -67.68
CA THR A 635 -28.67 -11.30 -68.25
C THR A 635 -29.70 -11.67 -67.19
N ASP A 636 -30.51 -10.67 -66.87
CA ASP A 636 -31.82 -10.70 -66.20
C ASP A 636 -31.95 -10.88 -64.68
N VAL A 637 -33.17 -10.58 -64.24
CA VAL A 637 -33.54 -9.68 -63.15
C VAL A 637 -34.01 -10.42 -61.88
N GLN A 638 -33.69 -9.80 -60.73
CA GLN A 638 -34.36 -9.77 -59.42
C GLN A 638 -34.35 -10.95 -58.42
N ARG A 639 -34.30 -10.47 -57.16
CA ARG A 639 -34.87 -10.99 -55.90
C ARG A 639 -33.87 -11.71 -54.99
N VAL A 640 -33.40 -10.94 -54.02
CA VAL A 640 -32.56 -11.36 -52.88
C VAL A 640 -33.43 -12.03 -51.83
N SER A 641 -33.04 -13.23 -51.39
CA SER A 641 -33.51 -13.85 -50.16
C SER A 641 -32.32 -14.46 -49.42
N ARG A 642 -32.15 -14.07 -48.15
CA ARG A 642 -31.08 -14.51 -47.24
C ARG A 642 -31.67 -15.48 -46.22
N SER A 643 -31.05 -16.64 -46.06
CA SER A 643 -31.33 -17.60 -44.98
C SER A 643 -30.03 -18.15 -44.41
N SER A 644 -29.85 -18.04 -43.10
CA SER A 644 -28.68 -18.50 -42.35
C SER A 644 -29.07 -19.65 -41.41
N PHE A 645 -28.25 -20.68 -41.34
CA PHE A 645 -28.37 -21.77 -40.36
C PHE A 645 -27.03 -21.95 -39.62
N MET A 646 -27.12 -22.28 -38.33
CA MET A 646 -26.01 -22.45 -37.39
C MET A 646 -26.05 -23.88 -36.84
N THR A 647 -24.91 -24.57 -36.77
CA THR A 647 -24.73 -25.79 -35.98
C THR A 647 -23.33 -25.83 -35.39
N THR A 648 -23.22 -26.21 -34.12
CA THR A 648 -21.98 -26.28 -33.34
C THR A 648 -21.75 -27.70 -32.85
N ASP A 649 -20.63 -28.30 -33.23
CA ASP A 649 -20.19 -29.61 -32.74
C ASP A 649 -18.90 -29.47 -31.91
N LYS A 650 -19.07 -29.41 -30.58
CA LYS A 650 -18.25 -30.07 -29.54
C LYS A 650 -18.31 -29.31 -28.20
N PRO A 651 -18.70 -29.98 -27.08
CA PRO A 651 -18.48 -29.46 -25.73
C PRO A 651 -17.05 -29.76 -25.29
N ILE A 652 -16.32 -28.74 -24.82
CA ILE A 652 -15.01 -28.94 -24.17
C ILE A 652 -15.26 -29.24 -22.68
N PRO A 653 -14.71 -30.33 -22.13
CA PRO A 653 -14.96 -30.74 -20.75
C PRO A 653 -14.28 -29.82 -19.73
N VAL A 654 -14.97 -29.64 -18.61
CA VAL A 654 -14.56 -28.86 -17.44
C VAL A 654 -13.59 -29.68 -16.58
N ALA A 655 -12.44 -29.07 -16.27
CA ALA A 655 -11.40 -29.48 -15.31
C ALA A 655 -10.37 -30.58 -15.72
N PRO A 656 -9.06 -30.37 -15.47
CA PRO A 656 -8.06 -31.42 -15.52
C PRO A 656 -8.08 -32.29 -14.25
N VAL A 657 -7.96 -33.61 -14.45
CA VAL A 657 -7.88 -34.64 -13.39
C VAL A 657 -6.48 -34.62 -12.76
N ILE A 658 -6.42 -34.35 -11.45
CA ILE A 658 -5.21 -34.41 -10.62
C ILE A 658 -4.82 -35.88 -10.43
N LYS A 659 -3.64 -36.28 -10.89
CA LYS A 659 -3.01 -37.56 -10.54
C LYS A 659 -1.86 -37.29 -9.55
N GLU A 660 -2.07 -37.79 -8.34
CA GLU A 660 -1.12 -38.00 -7.24
C GLU A 660 -0.38 -36.76 -6.70
N MET A 661 -0.75 -36.37 -5.48
CA MET A 661 -0.15 -35.32 -4.68
C MET A 661 0.72 -35.97 -3.60
N ALA A 662 2.04 -35.81 -3.68
CA ALA A 662 2.97 -36.19 -2.64
C ALA A 662 3.33 -34.95 -1.80
N ILE A 663 3.04 -35.00 -0.50
CA ILE A 663 3.32 -33.93 0.47
C ILE A 663 4.78 -34.04 0.92
N PRO A 664 5.62 -33.00 0.83
CA PRO A 664 6.86 -32.92 1.58
C PRO A 664 6.61 -32.26 2.94
N GLN A 665 6.60 -33.07 4.00
CA GLN A 665 6.95 -32.62 5.35
C GLN A 665 8.44 -32.25 5.36
N ARG A 666 8.75 -30.96 5.49
CA ARG A 666 9.93 -30.40 6.19
C ARG A 666 10.06 -28.92 5.86
N ILE A 667 10.06 -28.09 6.91
CA ILE A 667 10.39 -26.67 6.88
C ILE A 667 11.75 -26.50 6.20
N LYS A 668 11.77 -25.77 5.08
CA LYS A 668 12.98 -25.25 4.44
C LYS A 668 12.75 -23.77 4.20
N LEU A 669 13.44 -22.93 4.97
CA LEU A 669 13.70 -21.55 4.60
C LEU A 669 14.44 -21.60 3.25
N ARG A 670 13.74 -21.29 2.15
CA ARG A 670 14.36 -21.15 0.83
C ARG A 670 14.63 -19.67 0.59
N MET A 671 15.79 -19.21 1.04
CA MET A 671 16.43 -18.10 0.34
C MET A 671 16.80 -18.62 -1.04
N ASN A 672 16.21 -18.08 -2.11
CA ASN A 672 16.63 -18.37 -3.47
C ASN A 672 17.97 -17.67 -3.75
N VAL A 673 19.03 -18.16 -3.11
CA VAL A 673 20.41 -17.87 -3.49
C VAL A 673 20.90 -19.08 -4.25
N TYR A 674 20.79 -19.04 -5.58
CA TYR A 674 21.45 -20.01 -6.43
C TYR A 674 22.84 -19.48 -6.81
N PRO A 675 23.95 -20.04 -6.30
CA PRO A 675 25.23 -19.87 -6.95
C PRO A 675 25.10 -20.45 -8.37
N GLY A 676 25.28 -19.60 -9.38
CA GLY A 676 24.99 -19.94 -10.76
C GLY A 676 25.86 -21.09 -11.28
N ILE A 677 25.32 -22.30 -11.28
CA ILE A 677 25.79 -23.38 -12.14
C ILE A 677 24.91 -23.36 -13.39
N ARG A 678 25.48 -22.89 -14.52
CA ARG A 678 24.82 -23.03 -15.83
C ARG A 678 24.81 -24.51 -16.21
N VAL A 679 23.67 -25.17 -16.04
CA VAL A 679 23.40 -26.47 -16.68
C VAL A 679 22.73 -26.16 -18.02
N LYS A 680 23.44 -26.39 -19.12
CA LYS A 680 22.87 -26.36 -20.46
C LYS A 680 22.07 -27.65 -20.65
N VAL A 681 20.74 -27.56 -20.62
CA VAL A 681 19.86 -28.66 -21.01
C VAL A 681 19.44 -28.41 -22.44
N GLU A 682 20.00 -29.18 -23.38
CA GLU A 682 19.49 -29.25 -24.75
C GLU A 682 18.32 -30.24 -24.74
N GLN A 683 17.11 -29.74 -24.98
CA GLN A 683 15.91 -30.55 -25.10
C GLN A 683 15.40 -30.42 -26.55
N ASP A 684 15.64 -31.45 -27.34
CA ASP A 684 15.07 -31.57 -28.68
C ASP A 684 13.59 -31.94 -28.56
N VAL A 685 12.72 -30.97 -28.86
CA VAL A 685 11.27 -31.21 -29.01
C VAL A 685 10.97 -31.32 -30.50
N VAL A 686 10.78 -32.54 -30.98
CA VAL A 686 10.32 -32.82 -32.34
C VAL A 686 8.80 -32.63 -32.39
N ILE A 687 8.35 -31.58 -33.08
CA ILE A 687 6.92 -31.35 -33.38
C ILE A 687 6.66 -31.85 -34.80
N ASP A 688 6.03 -33.01 -34.92
CA ASP A 688 5.56 -33.52 -36.21
C ASP A 688 4.31 -32.74 -36.65
N MET A 689 4.51 -31.76 -37.55
CA MET A 689 3.42 -31.12 -38.28
C MET A 689 3.09 -31.94 -39.53
N VAL A 690 2.02 -32.72 -39.48
CA VAL A 690 1.45 -33.38 -40.65
C VAL A 690 0.38 -32.47 -41.27
N GLN A 691 0.76 -31.68 -42.29
CA GLN A 691 -0.19 -31.27 -43.34
C GLN A 691 -0.26 -32.35 -44.43
N PRO A 692 -1.41 -32.49 -45.11
CA PRO A 692 -1.38 -32.52 -46.59
C PRO A 692 -2.65 -31.83 -47.21
N PRO A 693 -2.82 -31.72 -48.55
CA PRO A 693 -2.35 -30.58 -49.38
C PRO A 693 -3.40 -30.06 -50.41
N ILE A 694 -2.94 -29.17 -51.33
CA ILE A 694 -3.49 -28.80 -52.68
C ILE A 694 -4.47 -27.59 -52.66
N ASP A 695 -4.26 -26.44 -53.34
CA ASP A 695 -3.34 -26.05 -54.41
C ASP A 695 -2.99 -24.54 -54.36
N VAL A 696 -1.78 -24.19 -54.83
CA VAL A 696 -1.25 -22.83 -54.93
C VAL A 696 -1.22 -22.39 -56.41
N ILE A 697 -1.71 -21.19 -56.72
CA ILE A 697 -1.38 -20.51 -58.00
C ILE A 697 -0.80 -19.12 -57.70
N ARG A 698 0.49 -19.14 -57.29
CA ARG A 698 1.53 -18.07 -57.24
C ARG A 698 1.19 -16.70 -56.65
N VAL A 699 1.86 -16.39 -55.54
CA VAL A 699 2.44 -15.06 -55.21
C VAL A 699 3.96 -15.20 -55.26
N ARG A 700 4.64 -14.21 -55.86
CA ARG A 700 6.11 -14.07 -55.80
C ARG A 700 6.45 -13.27 -54.56
N THR A 701 7.20 -13.88 -53.64
CA THR A 701 8.00 -13.15 -52.64
C THR A 701 9.31 -13.92 -52.43
N SER A 702 10.40 -13.15 -52.43
CA SER A 702 11.73 -13.57 -52.02
C SER A 702 11.71 -13.98 -50.56
N PHE A 703 12.33 -15.11 -50.25
CA PHE A 703 12.61 -15.52 -48.88
C PHE A 703 13.92 -14.88 -48.44
N GLU A 704 13.85 -13.96 -47.49
CA GLU A 704 14.89 -13.80 -46.47
C GLU A 704 14.20 -14.07 -45.13
N GLU A 705 14.70 -15.05 -44.40
CA GLU A 705 14.25 -15.39 -43.05
C GLU A 705 14.71 -14.29 -42.11
N TRP A 706 13.76 -13.60 -41.47
CA TRP A 706 14.09 -12.61 -40.46
C TRP A 706 13.97 -13.20 -39.06
N THR A 707 15.07 -13.18 -38.32
CA THR A 707 15.11 -13.60 -36.91
C THR A 707 14.79 -12.42 -35.98
N LEU A 708 14.34 -12.69 -34.75
CA LEU A 708 13.92 -11.70 -33.75
C LEU A 708 15.00 -10.62 -33.44
N ALA A 709 16.26 -10.87 -33.79
CA ALA A 709 17.38 -9.94 -33.68
C ALA A 709 17.23 -8.72 -34.63
N GLU A 710 16.54 -8.87 -35.77
CA GLU A 710 16.45 -7.84 -36.81
C GLU A 710 15.34 -6.81 -36.56
N ARG A 711 14.58 -6.96 -35.47
CA ARG A 711 13.54 -6.00 -35.04
C ARG A 711 14.01 -4.98 -34.00
N VAL A 712 15.21 -5.13 -33.46
CA VAL A 712 15.78 -4.15 -32.54
C VAL A 712 16.46 -3.08 -33.38
N ALA A 713 15.84 -1.91 -33.46
CA ALA A 713 16.52 -0.75 -34.02
C ALA A 713 17.65 -0.36 -33.07
N ASP A 714 18.88 -0.70 -33.43
CA ASP A 714 20.08 -0.14 -32.81
C ASP A 714 20.08 1.37 -33.05
N ARG A 715 19.65 2.13 -32.04
CA ARG A 715 20.10 3.49 -31.86
C ARG A 715 21.16 3.44 -30.77
N ASP A 716 22.39 3.76 -31.16
CA ASP A 716 23.49 3.95 -30.23
C ASP A 716 23.06 4.94 -29.14
N MET A 717 22.95 4.45 -27.90
CA MET A 717 22.90 5.29 -26.72
C MET A 717 24.35 5.55 -26.28
N ASP A 718 24.67 6.82 -26.06
CA ASP A 718 26.00 7.24 -25.59
C ASP A 718 26.36 6.49 -24.29
N GLY A 719 27.40 5.66 -24.36
CA GLY A 719 28.00 5.00 -23.18
C GLY A 719 27.75 3.50 -22.99
N PHE A 720 27.04 2.79 -23.87
CA PHE A 720 26.85 1.33 -23.76
C PHE A 720 27.38 0.59 -25.00
N ARG A 721 28.41 -0.26 -24.85
CA ARG A 721 28.86 -1.20 -25.89
C ARG A 721 28.45 -2.62 -25.51
N LEU A 722 27.70 -3.28 -26.40
CA LEU A 722 27.16 -4.63 -26.24
C LEU A 722 28.20 -5.75 -26.53
N ASP A 723 29.47 -5.39 -26.72
CA ASP A 723 30.54 -6.29 -27.19
C ASP A 723 31.18 -7.20 -26.12
N GLN A 724 30.54 -7.41 -24.96
CA GLN A 724 31.14 -8.20 -23.85
C GLN A 724 30.36 -9.45 -23.42
N LEU A 725 29.50 -10.00 -24.28
CA LEU A 725 28.94 -11.34 -24.06
C LEU A 725 29.71 -12.38 -24.91
N PRO A 726 30.43 -13.35 -24.31
CA PRO A 726 30.96 -14.47 -25.07
C PRO A 726 29.79 -15.38 -25.51
N LYS A 727 29.86 -15.83 -26.77
CA LYS A 727 28.89 -16.70 -27.45
C LYS A 727 28.49 -17.95 -26.67
#